data_AF-A0A068U4L4-F1
#
_entry.id   AF-A0A068U4L4-F1
#
_cell.length_a   1.000
_cell.length_b   1.000
_cell.length_c   1.000
_cell.angle_alpha   90.00
_cell.angle_beta   90.00
_cell.angle_gamma   90.00
#
_symmetry.space_group_name_H-M   'P 1'
#
loop_
_entity.id
_entity.type
_entity.pdbx_description
1 polymer ?
#
loop_
_entity_poly.entity_id
_entity_poly.type
_entity_poly.pdbx_seq_one_letter_code
_entity_poly.pdbx_strand_id
1 'polypeptide(L)'
;MKFQALDLPSRKKRHETRKQAPKIASLIVLAILLSVISVYSPPLQFRKFSEASSPLDSLKESINTSLQSLPCRPEDDGSQPCSNTEEGEPEARPEVVEKCDLFAGEWVPNPDAPYYTNTTCYVIQEHQNCLKYGRPDLDFLKWRWKPDGCELPIFDPHQFLELVRGKSIAFVGDSVSRNHMQSLFCLLSKVLYPEEISSTTDESRQWKYKEYNFKISILWAPYLVRSAEITSPNDKARSFGLYLDEFDENWTTKIEGYDYVVISGGHWFFRPAMLYENGRIVGCLYCPQENVTHVTPLFSYQRAFRTAFRAINSLGNFKGVTFLRTFSPQHFENGTWDSGGNCVRKRPYKRNEILLADNNLEMYKIQLQELKIAQKEGSKRGLKFRLFDATKPMLLRPDGHPSIYGHWPSQTVEMPNDCVHWCLPGPIDTWNDFFLELLKREESEKSFNDYVHKIGKIRTTRDLGSRIKNEERHPRESIRRPEKDDEPEAANSPETEPSEPPSSIKSDLIVARTTLDRNNSERRSAPSPSPSQGDENEGRTRIPIQRSPEQTKRVSPVPNPAGGIDHSKLGDKESCDLFTGEWVPNPEAPYYTNSTCYGIYDHQNCMKYGRPDTDFLKWRWKPDGCELPIFDPHQFLEVVRGKSIAFVGDSLARNHMLSLMCLLSRVLYPLDVSTANDENRRWVYREYNFNVSMFWAPYLVRSERTDPNDITRPFNLYLDEFDDGWTTKVQAYDYIIISAGQWFFRPTNFYENRTLIGCLACKQDSVTQFTMNFSYERAFRTAFRAIISLANFKGVTILRTIAPSHFEGGVWDQGGDCVRTRPFKRNETVLADYISELHKIQLKELRIAQEEGSKWGLRFRLFDVTQAMSLRPDGHPSKYGHWPTEKVTNDCVHWCLPGPIDAWNDFLQELIKREETKKSSYRYT
;
A
#
# COMPACT_ATOMS: atom_id res chain seq x y z
N MET A 1 -33.05 -6.90 -60.71
CA MET A 1 -32.76 -6.10 -61.92
C MET A 1 -32.04 -4.81 -61.52
N LYS A 2 -31.38 -4.12 -62.46
CA LYS A 2 -30.73 -2.80 -62.22
C LYS A 2 -31.75 -1.66 -62.24
N PHE A 3 -31.40 -0.54 -61.60
CA PHE A 3 -31.39 0.86 -62.08
C PHE A 3 -30.98 1.70 -60.85
N GLN A 4 -29.86 2.44 -60.78
CA GLN A 4 -29.40 3.60 -61.59
C GLN A 4 -30.46 4.70 -61.71
N ALA A 5 -30.20 6.01 -61.60
CA ALA A 5 -29.15 6.87 -60.99
C ALA A 5 -29.28 8.25 -61.68
N LEU A 6 -28.70 9.31 -61.11
CA LEU A 6 -28.64 10.70 -61.65
C LEU A 6 -30.03 11.42 -61.59
N ASP A 7 -30.13 12.75 -61.53
CA ASP A 7 -29.15 13.79 -61.90
C ASP A 7 -29.12 15.04 -60.99
N LEU A 8 -28.19 15.98 -61.25
CA LEU A 8 -27.99 17.29 -60.57
C LEU A 8 -28.15 18.47 -61.56
N PRO A 9 -28.49 19.71 -61.10
CA PRO A 9 -27.45 20.76 -61.18
C PRO A 9 -27.52 21.98 -60.21
N SER A 10 -26.33 22.44 -59.80
CA SER A 10 -25.85 23.84 -59.72
C SER A 10 -26.60 24.96 -58.95
N ARG A 11 -26.11 25.23 -57.72
CA ARG A 11 -25.56 26.52 -57.20
C ARG A 11 -26.11 27.89 -57.68
N LYS A 12 -26.43 28.76 -56.71
CA LYS A 12 -25.77 30.08 -56.48
C LYS A 12 -25.91 30.57 -55.02
N LYS A 13 -25.05 31.50 -54.59
CA LYS A 13 -25.02 32.16 -53.25
C LYS A 13 -25.81 33.50 -53.30
N ARG A 14 -26.10 34.27 -52.23
CA ARG A 14 -25.35 34.61 -50.99
C ARG A 14 -26.30 35.23 -49.90
N HIS A 15 -25.74 35.67 -48.76
CA HIS A 15 -26.29 36.39 -47.57
C HIS A 15 -27.60 37.23 -47.76
N GLU A 16 -28.48 37.42 -46.75
CA GLU A 16 -28.20 38.22 -45.53
C GLU A 16 -29.14 38.04 -44.29
N THR A 17 -28.62 38.56 -43.16
CA THR A 17 -29.21 39.04 -41.88
C THR A 17 -30.57 38.58 -41.33
N ARG A 18 -30.62 38.41 -40.00
CA ARG A 18 -31.84 38.52 -39.15
C ARG A 18 -31.50 39.26 -37.85
N LYS A 19 -32.16 40.40 -37.57
CA LYS A 19 -31.96 41.21 -36.35
C LYS A 19 -32.91 40.80 -35.22
N GLN A 20 -32.56 41.22 -33.99
CA GLN A 20 -33.29 40.96 -32.74
C GLN A 20 -34.36 42.03 -32.44
N ALA A 21 -35.31 41.69 -31.55
CA ALA A 21 -36.07 42.62 -30.73
C ALA A 21 -36.35 41.97 -29.34
N PRO A 22 -36.41 42.71 -28.22
CA PRO A 22 -36.26 42.14 -26.88
C PRO A 22 -37.57 41.87 -26.12
N LYS A 23 -37.52 41.00 -25.11
CA LYS A 23 -38.59 40.79 -24.10
C LYS A 23 -38.24 41.47 -22.77
N ILE A 24 -38.53 42.76 -22.64
CA ILE A 24 -38.43 43.47 -21.34
C ILE A 24 -39.86 43.71 -20.83
N ALA A 25 -40.36 42.80 -19.99
CA ALA A 25 -41.68 42.91 -19.37
C ALA A 25 -41.78 42.15 -18.03
N SER A 26 -41.35 40.88 -18.00
CA SER A 26 -41.61 39.97 -16.87
C SER A 26 -40.82 40.24 -15.58
N LEU A 27 -39.77 41.06 -15.61
CA LEU A 27 -38.90 41.29 -14.44
C LEU A 27 -39.43 42.36 -13.46
N ILE A 28 -40.26 43.31 -13.93
CA ILE A 28 -40.74 44.42 -13.09
C ILE A 28 -41.79 43.95 -12.08
N VAL A 29 -42.65 42.99 -12.46
CA VAL A 29 -43.73 42.46 -11.60
C VAL A 29 -43.18 41.73 -10.37
N LEU A 30 -42.07 40.99 -10.53
CA LEU A 30 -41.51 40.19 -9.43
C LEU A 30 -40.84 41.04 -8.34
N ALA A 31 -40.23 42.17 -8.72
CA ALA A 31 -39.59 43.09 -7.79
C ALA A 31 -40.60 43.82 -6.87
N ILE A 32 -41.81 44.08 -7.37
CA ILE A 32 -42.86 44.79 -6.62
C ILE A 32 -43.53 43.87 -5.57
N LEU A 33 -43.56 42.55 -5.81
CA LEU A 33 -44.12 41.58 -4.85
C LEU A 33 -43.22 41.33 -3.63
N LEU A 34 -41.90 41.50 -3.77
CA LEU A 34 -40.94 41.23 -2.68
C LEU A 34 -40.73 42.41 -1.71
N SER A 35 -41.15 43.62 -2.06
CA SER A 35 -40.98 44.80 -1.20
C SER A 35 -42.12 45.01 -0.19
N VAL A 36 -43.28 44.38 -0.39
CA VAL A 36 -44.50 44.63 0.41
C VAL A 36 -44.58 43.76 1.68
N ILE A 37 -43.81 42.67 1.77
CA ILE A 37 -43.88 41.72 2.89
C ILE A 37 -43.05 42.17 4.12
N SER A 38 -42.09 43.07 3.95
CA SER A 38 -41.21 43.55 5.04
C SER A 38 -41.84 44.55 6.03
N VAL A 39 -43.16 44.79 5.95
CA VAL A 39 -43.86 45.78 6.79
C VAL A 39 -45.14 45.20 7.39
N TYR A 40 -45.03 44.22 8.29
CA TYR A 40 -45.96 43.98 9.42
C TYR A 40 -45.42 42.88 10.37
N SER A 41 -44.52 43.25 11.29
CA SER A 41 -44.17 42.45 12.48
C SER A 41 -43.54 43.35 13.56
N PRO A 42 -44.05 43.35 14.81
CA PRO A 42 -43.55 44.23 15.87
C PRO A 42 -42.27 43.70 16.54
N PRO A 43 -41.41 44.58 17.10
CA PRO A 43 -40.14 44.19 17.70
C PRO A 43 -40.33 43.62 19.12
N LEU A 44 -40.13 42.31 19.29
CA LEU A 44 -39.98 41.70 20.61
C LEU A 44 -38.59 41.98 21.20
N GLN A 45 -38.55 42.79 22.25
CA GLN A 45 -37.34 43.12 22.99
C GLN A 45 -36.80 41.89 23.75
N PHE A 46 -35.66 41.34 23.34
CA PHE A 46 -34.90 40.46 24.21
C PHE A 46 -34.12 41.27 25.24
N ARG A 47 -34.40 41.02 26.53
CA ARG A 47 -33.64 41.59 27.65
C ARG A 47 -32.19 41.13 27.58
N LYS A 48 -31.25 42.05 27.87
CA LYS A 48 -29.95 41.65 28.41
C LYS A 48 -30.20 40.92 29.74
N PHE A 49 -29.68 39.71 29.87
CA PHE A 49 -29.41 39.07 31.15
C PHE A 49 -27.92 38.80 31.26
N SER A 50 -27.38 38.86 32.48
CA SER A 50 -25.95 38.69 32.74
C SER A 50 -25.52 37.22 32.71
N GLU A 51 -24.24 36.99 32.95
CA GLU A 51 -23.58 35.69 32.96
C GLU A 51 -24.36 34.59 33.68
N ALA A 52 -24.43 33.42 33.03
CA ALA A 52 -24.62 32.13 33.68
C ALA A 52 -23.68 31.13 32.97
N SER A 53 -22.66 30.66 33.67
CA SER A 53 -21.73 29.65 33.16
C SER A 53 -22.41 28.28 33.07
N SER A 54 -22.02 27.48 32.08
CA SER A 54 -22.57 26.13 31.90
C SER A 54 -21.92 25.10 32.85
N PRO A 55 -22.64 24.06 33.33
CA PRO A 55 -22.14 23.15 34.39
C PRO A 55 -21.00 22.17 34.01
N LEU A 56 -20.23 22.46 32.96
CA LEU A 56 -19.17 21.58 32.44
C LEU A 56 -17.77 21.95 32.95
N ASP A 57 -17.55 23.21 33.34
CA ASP A 57 -16.26 23.65 33.91
C ASP A 57 -16.14 23.26 35.40
N SER A 58 -17.25 23.23 36.13
CA SER A 58 -17.33 22.78 37.53
C SER A 58 -17.02 21.28 37.75
N LEU A 59 -16.81 20.50 36.69
CA LEU A 59 -16.37 19.10 36.77
C LEU A 59 -14.89 18.90 36.45
N LYS A 60 -14.16 19.96 36.08
CA LYS A 60 -12.71 19.91 35.78
C LYS A 60 -11.85 20.34 36.97
N GLU A 61 -12.35 21.23 37.82
CA GLU A 61 -11.66 21.59 39.07
C GLU A 61 -11.69 20.45 40.10
N SER A 62 -12.70 19.58 40.09
CA SER A 62 -12.85 18.47 41.04
C SER A 62 -11.94 17.25 40.81
N ILE A 63 -11.04 17.30 39.82
CA ILE A 63 -10.10 16.19 39.50
C ILE A 63 -8.63 16.62 39.67
N ASN A 64 -8.32 17.92 39.59
CA ASN A 64 -6.94 18.44 39.69
C ASN A 64 -6.50 18.79 41.12
N THR A 65 -7.21 18.34 42.16
CA THR A 65 -6.90 18.64 43.58
C THR A 65 -6.58 17.39 44.42
N SER A 66 -6.08 16.32 43.80
CA SER A 66 -5.72 15.09 44.54
C SER A 66 -4.44 14.41 44.01
N LEU A 67 -3.29 15.08 44.14
CA LEU A 67 -2.01 14.40 44.42
C LEU A 67 -0.90 15.36 44.91
N GLN A 68 -1.07 15.97 46.10
CA GLN A 68 0.05 16.59 46.83
C GLN A 68 0.07 16.17 48.31
N SER A 69 1.23 15.68 48.74
CA SER A 69 1.73 15.57 50.12
C SER A 69 0.71 15.44 51.27
N LEU A 70 0.50 14.21 51.76
CA LEU A 70 0.06 13.99 53.13
C LEU A 70 1.26 14.14 54.09
N PRO A 71 1.20 15.00 55.13
CA PRO A 71 2.23 15.08 56.15
C PRO A 71 2.04 14.00 57.22
N CYS A 72 3.15 13.45 57.73
CA CYS A 72 3.12 12.60 58.92
C CYS A 72 2.80 13.40 60.19
N ARG A 73 2.20 12.75 61.20
CA ARG A 73 2.11 13.24 62.59
C ARG A 73 2.67 12.18 63.57
N PRO A 74 3.12 12.59 64.77
CA PRO A 74 4.08 11.83 65.58
C PRO A 74 3.44 11.08 66.77
N GLU A 75 4.31 10.54 67.63
CA GLU A 75 4.07 9.87 68.93
C GLU A 75 3.48 8.46 68.78
N ASP A 76 4.00 7.39 69.41
CA ASP A 76 5.19 7.22 70.29
C ASP A 76 5.71 5.76 70.10
N ASP A 77 6.88 5.26 70.53
CA ASP A 77 7.97 5.70 71.44
C ASP A 77 9.30 5.04 70.91
N GLY A 78 10.46 5.31 71.53
CA GLY A 78 11.53 4.31 71.62
C GLY A 78 12.90 4.65 71.03
N SER A 79 13.69 5.47 71.75
CA SER A 79 15.16 5.46 71.82
C SER A 79 16.06 5.74 70.56
N GLN A 80 16.71 6.91 70.62
CA GLN A 80 18.10 7.25 70.22
C GLN A 80 18.57 7.22 68.73
N PRO A 81 19.54 8.10 68.34
CA PRO A 81 20.01 8.26 66.96
C PRO A 81 21.37 7.62 66.67
N CYS A 82 21.62 7.29 65.39
CA CYS A 82 22.96 7.01 64.87
C CYS A 82 23.25 7.84 63.61
N SER A 83 24.48 8.37 63.51
CA SER A 83 24.99 9.16 62.39
C SER A 83 25.82 8.32 61.43
N ASN A 84 25.73 8.64 60.13
CA ASN A 84 26.73 8.44 59.06
C ASN A 84 27.64 7.19 59.11
N THR A 85 27.42 6.28 58.17
CA THR A 85 28.51 5.69 57.37
C THR A 85 28.05 5.41 55.94
N GLU A 86 28.99 5.39 55.01
CA GLU A 86 28.77 5.13 53.57
C GLU A 86 28.60 3.62 53.31
N GLU A 87 27.78 3.22 52.34
CA GLU A 87 28.04 2.02 51.51
C GLU A 87 27.06 1.93 50.31
N GLY A 88 27.58 1.46 49.15
CA GLY A 88 26.79 0.86 48.06
C GLY A 88 26.09 1.79 47.07
N GLU A 89 26.69 2.00 45.89
CA GLU A 89 25.90 2.29 44.68
C GLU A 89 25.00 1.08 44.36
N PRO A 90 23.67 1.24 44.19
CA PRO A 90 22.84 0.16 43.66
C PRO A 90 23.12 -0.01 42.16
N GLU A 91 23.48 -1.23 41.73
CA GLU A 91 23.72 -1.55 40.32
C GLU A 91 22.55 -1.05 39.45
N ALA A 92 22.85 -0.18 38.49
CA ALA A 92 21.88 0.32 37.53
C ALA A 92 21.35 -0.83 36.67
N ARG A 93 20.18 -1.37 37.06
CA ARG A 93 19.40 -2.25 36.20
C ARG A 93 19.18 -1.52 34.87
N PRO A 94 19.50 -2.12 33.71
CA PRO A 94 19.33 -1.43 32.45
C PRO A 94 17.85 -1.12 32.24
N GLU A 95 17.50 0.16 32.23
CA GLU A 95 16.18 0.60 31.80
C GLU A 95 15.93 0.07 30.40
N VAL A 96 14.75 -0.53 30.19
CA VAL A 96 14.34 -1.00 28.87
C VAL A 96 13.94 0.22 28.07
N VAL A 97 14.94 0.88 27.47
CA VAL A 97 14.77 2.10 26.66
C VAL A 97 13.73 1.81 25.58
N GLU A 98 12.56 2.41 25.72
CA GLU A 98 11.43 2.22 24.83
C GLU A 98 11.83 2.72 23.43
N LYS A 99 11.79 1.84 22.43
CA LYS A 99 12.38 2.13 21.10
C LYS A 99 11.55 3.18 20.36
N CYS A 100 11.90 4.46 20.54
CA CYS A 100 11.33 5.59 19.82
C CYS A 100 11.39 5.37 18.29
N ASP A 101 10.21 5.37 17.67
CA ASP A 101 10.04 5.49 16.22
C ASP A 101 10.34 6.93 15.79
N LEU A 102 11.36 7.10 14.96
CA LEU A 102 11.76 8.40 14.44
C LEU A 102 10.74 8.97 13.45
N PHE A 103 9.95 8.13 12.79
CA PHE A 103 9.15 8.47 11.62
C PHE A 103 7.66 8.66 11.95
N ALA A 104 7.28 8.51 13.22
CA ALA A 104 5.98 8.89 13.77
C ALA A 104 6.14 10.17 14.61
N GLY A 105 5.47 11.25 14.21
CA GLY A 105 5.77 12.60 14.71
C GLY A 105 5.00 13.70 13.99
N GLU A 106 5.40 14.94 14.20
CA GLU A 106 4.83 16.12 13.53
C GLU A 106 5.90 17.15 13.16
N TRP A 107 5.56 18.07 12.25
CA TRP A 107 6.40 19.22 11.94
C TRP A 107 6.12 20.35 12.92
N VAL A 108 7.17 20.81 13.60
CA VAL A 108 7.13 21.92 14.56
C VAL A 108 7.96 23.11 14.05
N PRO A 109 7.60 24.36 14.41
CA PRO A 109 8.39 25.53 14.02
C PRO A 109 9.84 25.45 14.48
N ASN A 110 10.74 25.95 13.64
CA ASN A 110 12.18 25.96 13.84
C ASN A 110 12.74 27.32 13.34
N PRO A 111 12.96 28.30 14.23
CA PRO A 111 13.40 29.63 13.83
C PRO A 111 14.84 29.66 13.30
N ASP A 112 15.67 28.67 13.66
CA ASP A 112 17.12 28.66 13.42
C ASP A 112 17.53 28.13 12.04
N ALA A 113 16.60 27.46 11.33
CA ALA A 113 16.76 27.05 9.94
C ALA A 113 16.55 28.22 8.96
N PRO A 114 17.02 28.16 7.70
CA PRO A 114 17.81 27.11 7.09
C PRO A 114 19.27 27.14 7.55
N TYR A 115 19.95 26.00 7.45
CA TYR A 115 21.33 25.87 7.91
C TYR A 115 22.38 26.34 6.89
N TYR A 116 21.99 26.51 5.63
CA TYR A 116 22.82 27.00 4.53
C TYR A 116 21.97 27.81 3.54
N THR A 117 22.60 28.46 2.56
CA THR A 117 21.92 29.20 1.49
C THR A 117 22.37 28.73 0.10
N ASN A 118 21.73 29.27 -0.94
CA ASN A 118 22.16 29.15 -2.32
C ASN A 118 23.54 29.76 -2.64
N THR A 119 24.14 30.53 -1.73
CA THR A 119 25.50 31.09 -1.87
C THR A 119 26.55 30.33 -1.06
N THR A 120 26.15 29.54 -0.04
CA THR A 120 27.07 28.72 0.78
C THR A 120 27.09 27.24 0.39
N CYS A 121 26.44 26.86 -0.71
CA CYS A 121 26.50 25.50 -1.26
C CYS A 121 26.47 25.52 -2.80
N TYR A 122 27.58 25.15 -3.45
CA TYR A 122 27.69 25.17 -4.91
C TYR A 122 27.05 23.96 -5.63
N VAL A 123 26.68 22.89 -4.91
CA VAL A 123 26.21 21.64 -5.53
C VAL A 123 24.70 21.58 -5.77
N ILE A 124 23.97 22.65 -5.46
CA ILE A 124 22.52 22.75 -5.68
C ILE A 124 22.25 22.81 -7.19
N GLN A 125 21.48 21.86 -7.72
CA GLN A 125 21.04 21.90 -9.12
C GLN A 125 19.97 22.98 -9.31
N GLU A 126 19.99 23.65 -10.48
CA GLU A 126 19.16 24.85 -10.72
C GLU A 126 17.68 24.67 -10.41
N HIS A 127 17.08 23.55 -10.84
CA HIS A 127 15.65 23.23 -10.59
C HIS A 127 15.30 23.07 -9.09
N GLN A 128 16.28 22.96 -8.20
CA GLN A 128 16.13 22.86 -6.75
C GLN A 128 16.47 24.19 -6.03
N ASN A 129 16.96 25.20 -6.77
CA ASN A 129 17.54 26.43 -6.22
C ASN A 129 16.49 27.54 -6.04
N CYS A 130 15.47 27.25 -5.24
CA CYS A 130 14.28 28.11 -5.04
C CYS A 130 14.62 29.54 -4.60
N LEU A 131 15.72 29.72 -3.85
CA LEU A 131 16.19 31.04 -3.43
C LEU A 131 16.82 31.85 -4.57
N LYS A 132 17.55 31.20 -5.48
CA LYS A 132 18.15 31.87 -6.67
C LYS A 132 17.08 32.37 -7.63
N TYR A 133 16.01 31.58 -7.80
CA TYR A 133 14.88 31.91 -8.67
C TYR A 133 13.78 32.75 -7.98
N GLY A 134 14.07 33.29 -6.79
CA GLY A 134 13.26 34.34 -6.17
C GLY A 134 11.94 33.88 -5.55
N ARG A 135 11.87 32.65 -5.00
CA ARG A 135 10.70 32.20 -4.23
C ARG A 135 10.44 33.16 -3.05
N PRO A 136 9.24 33.78 -2.96
CA PRO A 136 8.99 34.87 -2.00
C PRO A 136 8.52 34.39 -0.63
N ASP A 137 7.89 33.21 -0.55
CA ASP A 137 7.52 32.57 0.72
C ASP A 137 8.66 31.71 1.23
N LEU A 138 9.21 32.09 2.40
CA LEU A 138 10.37 31.44 3.02
C LEU A 138 10.00 30.64 4.28
N ASP A 139 8.74 30.70 4.73
CA ASP A 139 8.28 30.04 5.96
C ASP A 139 8.38 28.51 5.90
N PHE A 140 8.41 27.92 4.70
CA PHE A 140 8.65 26.48 4.52
C PHE A 140 10.04 26.03 5.04
N LEU A 141 11.01 26.95 5.14
CA LEU A 141 12.33 26.69 5.71
C LEU A 141 12.32 26.62 7.24
N LYS A 142 11.28 27.16 7.90
CA LYS A 142 11.24 27.38 9.36
C LYS A 142 10.59 26.22 10.12
N TRP A 143 10.91 24.98 9.77
CA TRP A 143 10.31 23.76 10.35
C TRP A 143 11.36 22.69 10.64
N ARG A 144 11.17 21.93 11.72
CA ARG A 144 11.87 20.65 11.98
C ARG A 144 10.86 19.54 12.26
N TRP A 145 11.26 18.29 12.05
CA TRP A 145 10.48 17.15 12.49
C TRP A 145 10.70 16.89 13.98
N LYS A 146 9.62 16.57 14.70
CA LYS A 146 9.64 16.09 16.07
C LYS A 146 8.93 14.73 16.15
N PRO A 147 9.63 13.63 16.50
CA PRO A 147 9.00 12.36 16.80
C PRO A 147 8.08 12.42 18.04
N ASP A 148 7.10 11.52 18.10
CA ASP A 148 6.14 11.45 19.23
C ASP A 148 6.80 10.98 20.55
N GLY A 149 7.78 10.09 20.46
CA GLY A 149 8.39 9.41 21.62
C GLY A 149 9.81 9.85 21.99
N CYS A 150 10.43 10.77 21.25
CA CYS A 150 11.76 11.31 21.56
C CYS A 150 12.03 12.61 20.77
N GLU A 151 13.03 13.38 21.19
CA GLU A 151 13.57 14.45 20.36
C GLU A 151 14.49 13.87 19.27
N LEU A 152 14.35 14.38 18.04
CA LEU A 152 15.33 14.19 16.97
C LEU A 152 16.30 15.38 16.97
N PRO A 153 17.61 15.17 17.23
CA PRO A 153 18.59 16.24 17.14
C PRO A 153 18.75 16.73 15.71
N ILE A 154 18.96 18.05 15.55
CA ILE A 154 19.37 18.65 14.27
C ILE A 154 20.71 18.08 13.83
N PHE A 155 20.88 17.89 12.53
CA PHE A 155 22.10 17.39 11.91
C PHE A 155 23.36 18.19 12.28
N ASP A 156 24.31 17.53 12.93
CA ASP A 156 25.66 18.04 13.19
C ASP A 156 26.63 17.48 12.12
N PRO A 157 27.26 18.34 11.29
CA PRO A 157 28.14 17.90 10.22
C PRO A 157 29.50 17.36 10.71
N HIS A 158 30.03 17.85 11.84
CA HIS A 158 31.25 17.31 12.43
C HIS A 158 30.98 15.91 12.98
N GLN A 159 29.89 15.74 13.73
CA GLN A 159 29.48 14.46 14.29
C GLN A 159 29.20 13.42 13.20
N PHE A 160 28.57 13.83 12.09
CA PHE A 160 28.40 12.95 10.93
C PHE A 160 29.76 12.53 10.34
N LEU A 161 30.64 13.49 10.05
CA LEU A 161 31.95 13.22 9.43
C LEU A 161 32.84 12.31 10.29
N GLU A 162 32.85 12.48 11.61
CA GLU A 162 33.53 11.55 12.53
C GLU A 162 32.88 10.16 12.53
N LEU A 163 31.55 10.08 12.54
CA LEU A 163 30.81 8.80 12.52
C LEU A 163 31.06 7.99 11.23
N VAL A 164 31.37 8.66 10.12
CA VAL A 164 31.73 8.06 8.82
C VAL A 164 33.23 8.09 8.50
N ARG A 165 34.09 8.46 9.47
CA ARG A 165 35.55 8.52 9.30
C ARG A 165 36.11 7.15 8.86
N GLY A 166 36.83 7.15 7.73
CA GLY A 166 37.40 5.95 7.11
C GLY A 166 36.38 5.03 6.41
N LYS A 167 35.11 5.39 6.37
CA LYS A 167 34.01 4.60 5.79
C LYS A 167 33.57 5.14 4.43
N SER A 168 32.50 4.56 3.89
CA SER A 168 32.00 4.87 2.56
C SER A 168 30.48 4.71 2.40
N ILE A 169 29.85 5.64 1.69
CA ILE A 169 28.40 5.70 1.45
C ILE A 169 28.09 5.73 -0.05
N ALA A 170 27.21 4.84 -0.51
CA ALA A 170 26.63 4.87 -1.86
C ALA A 170 25.13 5.23 -1.79
N PHE A 171 24.73 6.28 -2.49
CA PHE A 171 23.33 6.53 -2.85
C PHE A 171 23.03 5.79 -4.16
N VAL A 172 21.95 5.01 -4.19
CA VAL A 172 21.52 4.23 -5.36
C VAL A 172 20.09 4.62 -5.70
N GLY A 173 19.85 5.13 -6.91
CA GLY A 173 18.49 5.46 -7.35
C GLY A 173 18.36 6.58 -8.39
N ASP A 174 17.24 7.29 -8.27
CA ASP A 174 16.77 8.37 -9.15
C ASP A 174 17.23 9.79 -8.73
N SER A 175 16.70 10.83 -9.39
CA SER A 175 17.04 12.23 -9.13
C SER A 175 16.67 12.72 -7.73
N VAL A 176 15.65 12.15 -7.08
CA VAL A 176 15.32 12.43 -5.68
C VAL A 176 16.35 11.80 -4.72
N SER A 177 17.05 10.75 -5.16
CA SER A 177 18.21 10.17 -4.47
C SER A 177 19.44 11.08 -4.56
N ARG A 178 19.66 11.72 -5.72
CA ARG A 178 20.70 12.75 -5.91
C ARG A 178 20.42 14.03 -5.10
N ASN A 179 19.18 14.50 -5.08
CA ASN A 179 18.71 15.68 -4.32
C ASN A 179 18.98 15.53 -2.79
N HIS A 180 18.89 14.30 -2.25
CA HIS A 180 19.27 13.98 -0.86
C HIS A 180 20.78 14.08 -0.62
N MET A 181 21.60 13.50 -1.50
CA MET A 181 23.06 13.60 -1.42
C MET A 181 23.53 15.07 -1.55
N GLN A 182 22.85 15.88 -2.38
CA GLN A 182 23.13 17.32 -2.51
C GLN A 182 22.79 18.09 -1.23
N SER A 183 21.66 17.80 -0.57
CA SER A 183 21.33 18.32 0.77
C SER A 183 22.42 17.97 1.80
N LEU A 184 22.86 16.71 1.86
CA LEU A 184 23.95 16.26 2.73
C LEU A 184 25.23 17.08 2.47
N PHE A 185 25.64 17.24 1.21
CA PHE A 185 26.81 18.04 0.84
C PHE A 185 26.68 19.51 1.28
N CYS A 186 25.48 20.11 1.22
CA CYS A 186 25.23 21.48 1.67
C CYS A 186 25.22 21.65 3.20
N LEU A 187 24.93 20.59 3.96
CA LEU A 187 25.09 20.61 5.41
C LEU A 187 26.57 20.40 5.80
N LEU A 188 27.28 19.52 5.09
CA LEU A 188 28.70 19.23 5.31
C LEU A 188 29.64 20.37 4.88
N SER A 189 29.23 21.24 3.95
CA SER A 189 30.04 22.39 3.49
C SER A 189 30.37 23.41 4.59
N LYS A 190 29.70 23.35 5.74
CA LYS A 190 30.07 24.08 6.96
C LYS A 190 31.44 23.71 7.52
N VAL A 191 31.90 22.49 7.26
CA VAL A 191 33.16 21.95 7.80
C VAL A 191 34.22 21.92 6.70
N LEU A 192 33.93 21.25 5.59
CA LEU A 192 34.77 21.23 4.39
C LEU A 192 33.97 20.79 3.15
N TYR A 193 34.52 21.05 1.97
CA TYR A 193 34.02 20.52 0.70
C TYR A 193 34.74 19.21 0.32
N PRO A 194 34.07 18.29 -0.38
CA PRO A 194 34.70 17.08 -0.90
C PRO A 194 35.32 17.31 -2.29
N GLU A 195 36.36 16.53 -2.61
CA GLU A 195 36.93 16.50 -3.96
C GLU A 195 36.25 15.44 -4.82
N GLU A 196 35.95 15.75 -6.09
CA GLU A 196 35.44 14.76 -7.05
C GLU A 196 36.60 13.89 -7.56
N ILE A 197 36.45 12.56 -7.43
CA ILE A 197 37.48 11.57 -7.77
C ILE A 197 37.07 10.66 -8.94
N SER A 198 35.86 10.82 -9.47
CA SER A 198 35.42 10.18 -10.71
C SER A 198 35.95 10.90 -11.95
N SER A 199 36.67 10.18 -12.81
CA SER A 199 37.15 10.66 -14.12
C SER A 199 36.14 10.51 -15.26
N THR A 200 34.92 10.07 -14.95
CA THR A 200 33.88 9.68 -15.92
C THR A 200 32.88 10.80 -16.17
N THR A 201 32.46 10.97 -17.43
CA THR A 201 31.33 11.83 -17.83
C THR A 201 29.95 11.20 -17.56
N ASP A 202 29.89 10.15 -16.73
CA ASP A 202 28.69 9.37 -16.41
C ASP A 202 27.79 10.09 -15.40
N GLU A 203 26.52 9.66 -15.30
CA GLU A 203 25.60 10.12 -14.25
C GLU A 203 25.97 9.55 -12.86
N SER A 204 26.75 8.46 -12.80
CA SER A 204 27.35 7.95 -11.56
C SER A 204 28.68 8.66 -11.26
N ARG A 205 28.83 9.15 -10.02
CA ARG A 205 29.98 9.97 -9.60
C ARG A 205 30.43 9.64 -8.18
N GLN A 206 31.70 9.91 -7.89
CA GLN A 206 32.33 9.60 -6.61
C GLN A 206 33.13 10.81 -6.10
N TRP A 207 33.00 11.11 -4.82
CA TRP A 207 33.71 12.18 -4.12
C TRP A 207 34.40 11.67 -2.85
N LYS A 208 35.43 12.38 -2.39
CA LYS A 208 36.18 12.05 -1.16
C LYS A 208 36.41 13.27 -0.28
N TYR A 209 36.07 13.12 1.00
CA TYR A 209 36.47 14.01 2.09
C TYR A 209 37.84 13.54 2.62
N LYS A 210 38.93 14.15 2.16
CA LYS A 210 40.31 13.70 2.42
C LYS A 210 40.64 13.55 3.91
N GLU A 211 40.39 14.59 4.71
CA GLU A 211 40.70 14.65 6.14
C GLU A 211 40.02 13.57 6.99
N TYR A 212 38.87 13.07 6.53
CA TYR A 212 38.09 12.03 7.19
C TYR A 212 38.28 10.66 6.52
N ASN A 213 39.06 10.58 5.43
CA ASN A 213 39.17 9.41 4.54
C ASN A 213 37.79 8.85 4.10
N PHE A 214 36.75 9.68 4.10
CA PHE A 214 35.36 9.29 3.85
C PHE A 214 35.04 9.41 2.35
N LYS A 215 34.49 8.34 1.75
CA LYS A 215 34.08 8.32 0.33
C LYS A 215 32.55 8.35 0.21
N ILE A 216 32.02 9.18 -0.69
CA ILE A 216 30.59 9.27 -0.95
C ILE A 216 30.31 9.26 -2.45
N SER A 217 29.25 8.60 -2.88
CA SER A 217 28.97 8.37 -4.30
C SER A 217 27.49 8.36 -4.62
N ILE A 218 27.14 8.81 -5.82
CA ILE A 218 25.85 8.55 -6.46
C ILE A 218 26.05 7.47 -7.53
N LEU A 219 25.24 6.41 -7.47
CA LEU A 219 25.16 5.37 -8.49
C LEU A 219 23.78 5.51 -9.15
N TRP A 220 23.78 5.94 -10.41
CA TRP A 220 22.56 6.28 -11.12
C TRP A 220 21.83 5.02 -11.57
N ALA A 221 20.65 4.80 -10.99
CA ALA A 221 19.86 3.59 -11.17
C ALA A 221 18.36 3.91 -11.01
N PRO A 222 17.76 4.76 -11.88
CA PRO A 222 16.40 5.28 -11.68
C PRO A 222 15.30 4.21 -11.61
N TYR A 223 15.55 3.03 -12.20
CA TYR A 223 14.66 1.86 -12.14
C TYR A 223 15.21 0.71 -11.27
N LEU A 224 16.40 0.84 -10.65
CA LEU A 224 17.12 -0.16 -9.85
C LEU A 224 17.48 -1.50 -10.54
N VAL A 225 16.74 -1.93 -11.57
CA VAL A 225 17.05 -3.05 -12.46
C VAL A 225 17.64 -2.57 -13.77
N ARG A 226 18.22 -3.49 -14.56
CA ARG A 226 18.79 -3.16 -15.87
C ARG A 226 17.73 -2.45 -16.72
N SER A 227 18.10 -1.28 -17.26
CA SER A 227 17.24 -0.49 -18.14
C SER A 227 18.03 0.04 -19.34
N ALA A 228 17.39 0.11 -20.50
CA ALA A 228 17.94 0.73 -21.71
C ALA A 228 16.92 1.70 -22.31
N GLU A 229 17.36 2.83 -22.86
CA GLU A 229 16.48 3.65 -23.69
C GLU A 229 16.23 2.95 -25.04
N ILE A 230 14.97 2.86 -25.46
CA ILE A 230 14.53 2.18 -26.69
C ILE A 230 13.86 3.14 -27.68
N THR A 231 13.86 4.43 -27.38
CA THR A 231 13.31 5.51 -28.20
C THR A 231 14.04 5.65 -29.53
N SER A 232 13.30 5.79 -30.64
CA SER A 232 13.88 6.24 -31.91
C SER A 232 14.22 7.74 -31.83
N PRO A 233 15.29 8.26 -32.47
CA PRO A 233 15.62 9.69 -32.45
C PRO A 233 14.53 10.65 -32.97
N ASN A 234 13.49 10.12 -33.62
CA ASN A 234 12.34 10.88 -34.12
C ASN A 234 11.10 10.82 -33.19
N ASP A 235 11.10 9.98 -32.15
CA ASP A 235 9.98 9.86 -31.21
C ASP A 235 10.03 10.98 -30.16
N LYS A 236 8.86 11.55 -29.84
CA LYS A 236 8.75 12.72 -28.94
C LYS A 236 8.75 12.38 -27.45
N ALA A 237 8.60 11.12 -27.08
CA ALA A 237 8.52 10.67 -25.70
C ALA A 237 9.54 9.56 -25.46
N ARG A 238 10.43 9.74 -24.47
CA ARG A 238 11.44 8.73 -24.13
C ARG A 238 10.77 7.50 -23.53
N SER A 239 11.08 6.33 -24.09
CA SER A 239 10.59 5.03 -23.64
C SER A 239 11.76 4.13 -23.24
N PHE A 240 11.59 3.35 -22.19
CA PHE A 240 12.66 2.53 -21.60
C PHE A 240 12.29 1.04 -21.61
N GLY A 241 13.21 0.19 -22.07
CA GLY A 241 13.15 -1.24 -21.84
C GLY A 241 13.65 -1.58 -20.44
N LEU A 242 12.78 -2.12 -19.57
CA LEU A 242 13.11 -2.51 -18.19
C LEU A 242 13.17 -4.04 -18.10
N TYR A 243 14.31 -4.57 -17.67
CA TYR A 243 14.56 -6.01 -17.59
C TYR A 243 14.38 -6.45 -16.14
N LEU A 244 13.14 -6.83 -15.80
CA LEU A 244 12.64 -6.91 -14.43
C LEU A 244 13.27 -8.03 -13.58
N ASP A 245 13.88 -9.04 -14.22
CA ASP A 245 14.63 -10.11 -13.59
C ASP A 245 16.16 -9.98 -13.73
N GLU A 246 16.66 -8.94 -14.40
CA GLU A 246 18.09 -8.69 -14.61
C GLU A 246 18.66 -7.63 -13.65
N PHE A 247 19.88 -7.87 -13.18
CA PHE A 247 20.59 -6.92 -12.31
C PHE A 247 21.18 -5.78 -13.15
N ASP A 248 21.08 -4.53 -12.66
CA ASP A 248 21.83 -3.43 -13.24
C ASP A 248 23.28 -3.46 -12.75
N GLU A 249 24.18 -3.90 -13.63
CA GLU A 249 25.61 -3.96 -13.37
C GLU A 249 26.21 -2.58 -13.05
N ASN A 250 25.57 -1.48 -13.45
CA ASN A 250 26.07 -0.12 -13.23
C ASN A 250 26.16 0.26 -11.74
N TRP A 251 25.33 -0.32 -10.87
CA TRP A 251 25.45 -0.14 -9.42
C TRP A 251 25.78 -1.44 -8.68
N THR A 252 25.19 -2.58 -9.08
CA THR A 252 25.33 -3.84 -8.33
C THR A 252 26.77 -4.35 -8.26
N THR A 253 27.58 -4.15 -9.30
CA THR A 253 29.02 -4.52 -9.29
C THR A 253 29.87 -3.60 -8.40
N LYS A 254 29.39 -2.38 -8.11
CA LYS A 254 30.18 -1.33 -7.44
C LYS A 254 29.96 -1.30 -5.93
N ILE A 255 28.81 -1.77 -5.43
CA ILE A 255 28.45 -1.63 -4.00
C ILE A 255 29.22 -2.52 -3.03
N GLU A 256 29.94 -3.58 -3.47
CA GLU A 256 30.70 -4.43 -2.55
C GLU A 256 31.75 -3.67 -1.73
N GLY A 257 32.29 -2.59 -2.30
CA GLY A 257 33.25 -1.68 -1.65
C GLY A 257 32.62 -0.49 -0.91
N TYR A 258 31.43 -0.65 -0.32
CA TYR A 258 30.76 0.39 0.47
C TYR A 258 30.25 -0.10 1.83
N ASP A 259 30.44 0.70 2.89
CA ASP A 259 30.01 0.39 4.26
C ASP A 259 28.50 0.59 4.46
N TYR A 260 27.92 1.58 3.78
CA TYR A 260 26.48 1.85 3.81
C TYR A 260 25.95 2.13 2.40
N VAL A 261 24.77 1.59 2.08
CA VAL A 261 24.08 1.77 0.79
C VAL A 261 22.68 2.32 1.04
N VAL A 262 22.41 3.54 0.60
CA VAL A 262 21.08 4.18 0.66
C VAL A 262 20.39 3.96 -0.68
N ILE A 263 19.51 2.96 -0.75
CA ILE A 263 18.77 2.60 -1.98
C ILE A 263 17.36 3.16 -1.94
N SER A 264 16.89 3.73 -3.06
CA SER A 264 15.53 4.24 -3.21
C SER A 264 15.17 4.58 -4.66
N GLY A 265 13.88 4.77 -4.93
CA GLY A 265 13.40 5.29 -6.20
C GLY A 265 11.89 5.17 -6.34
N GLY A 266 11.33 5.79 -7.39
CA GLY A 266 9.95 5.50 -7.81
C GLY A 266 9.36 6.40 -8.88
N HIS A 267 9.79 7.65 -9.00
CA HIS A 267 9.14 8.62 -9.90
C HIS A 267 9.28 8.22 -11.38
N TRP A 268 10.34 7.52 -11.74
CA TRP A 268 10.56 7.04 -13.11
C TRP A 268 9.61 5.90 -13.52
N PHE A 269 9.02 5.16 -12.58
CA PHE A 269 8.09 4.07 -12.88
C PHE A 269 6.73 4.55 -13.44
N PHE A 270 6.48 5.86 -13.43
CA PHE A 270 5.34 6.49 -14.11
C PHE A 270 5.64 6.95 -15.56
N ARG A 271 6.83 6.65 -16.10
CA ARG A 271 7.20 6.94 -17.49
C ARG A 271 6.77 5.80 -18.44
N PRO A 272 6.63 6.07 -19.75
CA PRO A 272 6.45 5.02 -20.76
C PRO A 272 7.60 4.01 -20.74
N ALA A 273 7.27 2.72 -20.75
CA ALA A 273 8.25 1.64 -20.64
C ALA A 273 7.75 0.33 -21.26
N MET A 274 8.69 -0.45 -21.81
CA MET A 274 8.48 -1.83 -22.23
C MET A 274 9.09 -2.75 -21.17
N LEU A 275 8.35 -3.75 -20.71
CA LEU A 275 8.76 -4.58 -19.58
C LEU A 275 9.15 -5.98 -20.07
N TYR A 276 10.35 -6.41 -19.68
CA TYR A 276 10.93 -7.69 -20.05
C TYR A 276 11.13 -8.57 -18.82
N GLU A 277 10.85 -9.87 -18.94
CA GLU A 277 11.27 -10.91 -17.99
C GLU A 277 11.78 -12.11 -18.81
N ASN A 278 12.93 -12.68 -18.45
CA ASN A 278 13.63 -13.74 -19.21
C ASN A 278 13.84 -13.38 -20.69
N GLY A 279 14.16 -12.10 -20.99
CA GLY A 279 14.34 -11.59 -22.35
C GLY A 279 13.07 -11.49 -23.21
N ARG A 280 11.87 -11.71 -22.63
CA ARG A 280 10.58 -11.65 -23.34
C ARG A 280 9.75 -10.49 -22.82
N ILE A 281 8.99 -9.82 -23.69
CA ILE A 281 8.04 -8.79 -23.28
C ILE A 281 6.94 -9.42 -22.44
N VAL A 282 6.78 -8.95 -21.20
CA VAL A 282 5.70 -9.35 -20.27
C VAL A 282 4.61 -8.28 -20.15
N GLY A 283 4.86 -7.07 -20.63
CA GLY A 283 3.86 -6.00 -20.73
C GLY A 283 4.48 -4.65 -21.04
N CYS A 284 3.69 -3.58 -20.91
CA CYS A 284 4.17 -2.21 -21.04
C CYS A 284 3.47 -1.23 -20.08
N LEU A 285 4.08 -0.06 -19.93
CA LEU A 285 3.51 1.14 -19.31
C LEU A 285 3.33 2.19 -20.41
N TYR A 286 2.12 2.75 -20.54
CA TYR A 286 1.80 3.88 -21.42
C TYR A 286 2.25 3.74 -22.89
N CYS A 287 2.34 2.52 -23.42
CA CYS A 287 2.81 2.26 -24.78
C CYS A 287 1.66 2.30 -25.82
N PRO A 288 1.93 2.58 -27.11
CA PRO A 288 0.92 2.59 -28.17
C PRO A 288 0.65 1.21 -28.83
N GLN A 289 1.35 0.13 -28.42
CA GLN A 289 1.27 -1.16 -29.10
C GLN A 289 0.07 -2.01 -28.62
N GLU A 290 -1.02 -2.03 -29.40
CA GLU A 290 -2.26 -2.79 -29.13
C GLU A 290 -2.03 -4.29 -28.83
N ASN A 291 -0.97 -4.89 -29.38
CA ASN A 291 -0.63 -6.30 -29.18
C ASN A 291 0.19 -6.59 -27.90
N VAL A 292 0.36 -5.62 -27.00
CA VAL A 292 1.15 -5.75 -25.76
C VAL A 292 0.28 -5.47 -24.54
N THR A 293 0.33 -6.34 -23.54
CA THR A 293 -0.46 -6.18 -22.31
C THR A 293 -0.02 -4.94 -21.52
N HIS A 294 -0.90 -3.97 -21.38
CA HIS A 294 -0.69 -2.85 -20.47
C HIS A 294 -0.76 -3.36 -19.02
N VAL A 295 0.21 -2.96 -18.19
CA VAL A 295 0.25 -3.27 -16.75
C VAL A 295 0.40 -2.00 -15.92
N THR A 296 0.28 -2.11 -14.60
CA THR A 296 0.41 -0.96 -13.69
C THR A 296 1.89 -0.61 -13.43
N PRO A 297 2.21 0.67 -13.15
CA PRO A 297 3.51 1.06 -12.57
C PRO A 297 3.90 0.24 -11.33
N LEU A 298 2.91 -0.19 -10.52
CA LEU A 298 3.12 -0.99 -9.32
C LEU A 298 3.70 -2.38 -9.62
N PHE A 299 3.34 -2.98 -10.76
CA PHE A 299 3.87 -4.29 -11.19
C PHE A 299 5.38 -4.25 -11.43
N SER A 300 5.85 -3.30 -12.25
CA SER A 300 7.28 -3.12 -12.51
C SER A 300 8.02 -2.63 -11.26
N TYR A 301 7.38 -1.79 -10.44
CA TYR A 301 7.94 -1.30 -9.17
C TYR A 301 8.24 -2.43 -8.17
N GLN A 302 7.29 -3.35 -7.94
CA GLN A 302 7.51 -4.49 -7.06
C GLN A 302 8.62 -5.40 -7.59
N ARG A 303 8.60 -5.71 -8.89
CA ARG A 303 9.62 -6.57 -9.52
C ARG A 303 11.01 -5.95 -9.41
N ALA A 304 11.12 -4.64 -9.64
CA ALA A 304 12.39 -3.93 -9.56
C ALA A 304 12.99 -3.95 -8.15
N PHE A 305 12.20 -3.63 -7.11
CA PHE A 305 12.68 -3.70 -5.73
C PHE A 305 13.05 -5.13 -5.31
N ARG A 306 12.28 -6.14 -5.73
CA ARG A 306 12.61 -7.55 -5.50
C ARG A 306 13.93 -7.94 -6.13
N THR A 307 14.15 -7.61 -7.40
CA THR A 307 15.38 -7.96 -8.13
C THR A 307 16.58 -7.15 -7.62
N ALA A 308 16.41 -5.88 -7.26
CA ALA A 308 17.45 -5.06 -6.63
C ALA A 308 17.90 -5.63 -5.26
N PHE A 309 16.96 -6.00 -4.39
CA PHE A 309 17.31 -6.63 -3.11
C PHE A 309 17.89 -8.04 -3.30
N ARG A 310 17.40 -8.81 -4.28
CA ARG A 310 17.99 -10.10 -4.68
C ARG A 310 19.44 -9.94 -5.13
N ALA A 311 19.78 -8.84 -5.82
CA ALA A 311 21.16 -8.53 -6.21
C ALA A 311 22.05 -8.38 -4.96
N ILE A 312 21.68 -7.48 -4.03
CA ILE A 312 22.40 -7.26 -2.77
C ILE A 312 22.53 -8.57 -1.97
N ASN A 313 21.44 -9.36 -1.88
CA ASN A 313 21.45 -10.67 -1.21
C ASN A 313 22.28 -11.75 -1.92
N SER A 314 22.67 -11.55 -3.19
CA SER A 314 23.50 -12.48 -3.96
C SER A 314 25.00 -12.14 -3.92
N LEU A 315 25.37 -10.87 -3.74
CA LEU A 315 26.78 -10.42 -3.74
C LEU A 315 27.64 -11.15 -2.70
N GLY A 316 28.83 -11.58 -3.09
CA GLY A 316 29.68 -12.48 -2.30
C GLY A 316 30.34 -11.78 -1.11
N ASN A 317 30.89 -10.58 -1.36
CA ASN A 317 31.82 -9.88 -0.47
C ASN A 317 31.19 -8.69 0.26
N PHE A 318 30.01 -8.22 -0.18
CA PHE A 318 29.29 -7.13 0.47
C PHE A 318 28.99 -7.44 1.95
N LYS A 319 29.35 -6.50 2.84
CA LYS A 319 29.18 -6.59 4.31
C LYS A 319 28.59 -5.33 4.92
N GLY A 320 28.20 -4.37 4.08
CA GLY A 320 27.66 -3.08 4.52
C GLY A 320 26.21 -3.17 5.02
N VAL A 321 25.67 -2.02 5.45
CA VAL A 321 24.27 -1.87 5.83
C VAL A 321 23.49 -1.21 4.69
N THR A 322 22.41 -1.85 4.23
CA THR A 322 21.52 -1.26 3.22
C THR A 322 20.34 -0.56 3.90
N PHE A 323 20.22 0.75 3.71
CA PHE A 323 19.06 1.53 4.09
C PHE A 323 18.11 1.67 2.90
N LEU A 324 16.86 1.21 3.05
CA LEU A 324 15.79 1.60 2.14
C LEU A 324 15.21 2.94 2.60
N ARG A 325 15.51 4.01 1.86
CA ARG A 325 14.73 5.26 1.98
C ARG A 325 13.43 5.08 1.20
N THR A 326 12.29 5.19 1.90
CA THR A 326 10.99 4.98 1.29
C THR A 326 10.61 6.10 0.30
N PHE A 327 9.54 5.87 -0.46
CA PHE A 327 9.08 6.75 -1.52
C PHE A 327 8.72 8.15 -1.00
N SER A 328 9.27 9.18 -1.65
CA SER A 328 8.95 10.58 -1.40
C SER A 328 7.68 10.95 -2.16
N PRO A 329 6.57 11.36 -1.51
CA PRO A 329 5.37 11.77 -2.23
C PRO A 329 5.58 13.03 -3.07
N GLN A 330 4.90 13.08 -4.22
CA GLN A 330 4.72 14.28 -5.05
C GLN A 330 3.40 14.98 -4.70
N HIS A 331 3.36 16.32 -4.76
CA HIS A 331 2.20 17.12 -4.29
C HIS A 331 1.56 17.98 -5.39
N PHE A 332 1.33 17.43 -6.58
CA PHE A 332 0.58 18.12 -7.64
C PHE A 332 -0.90 18.34 -7.26
N GLU A 333 -1.39 19.55 -7.50
CA GLU A 333 -2.77 19.98 -7.34
C GLU A 333 -3.32 20.48 -8.69
N ASN A 334 -4.63 20.35 -8.91
CA ASN A 334 -5.34 20.84 -10.10
C ASN A 334 -4.85 20.29 -11.46
N GLY A 335 -4.09 19.19 -11.45
CA GLY A 335 -3.60 18.50 -12.64
C GLY A 335 -2.45 17.53 -12.30
N THR A 336 -1.93 16.86 -13.31
CA THR A 336 -0.67 16.10 -13.28
C THR A 336 0.49 16.95 -13.82
N TRP A 337 1.72 16.45 -13.70
CA TRP A 337 2.95 17.11 -14.18
C TRP A 337 2.89 17.54 -15.65
N ASP A 338 2.15 16.81 -16.48
CA ASP A 338 1.96 17.01 -17.93
C ASP A 338 0.64 17.71 -18.30
N SER A 339 -0.32 17.85 -17.37
CA SER A 339 -1.61 18.52 -17.60
C SER A 339 -1.75 19.87 -16.87
N GLY A 340 -0.64 20.44 -16.38
CA GLY A 340 -0.60 21.78 -15.78
C GLY A 340 -0.78 21.84 -14.26
N GLY A 341 -0.70 20.70 -13.57
CA GLY A 341 -0.77 20.64 -12.11
C GLY A 341 0.37 21.39 -11.43
N ASN A 342 0.15 21.86 -10.20
CA ASN A 342 1.13 22.65 -9.44
C ASN A 342 1.00 22.45 -7.92
N CYS A 343 2.02 22.81 -7.15
CA CYS A 343 2.15 22.66 -5.70
C CYS A 343 2.28 24.05 -5.07
N VAL A 344 1.14 24.69 -4.76
CA VAL A 344 1.08 26.12 -4.40
C VAL A 344 0.86 26.38 -2.91
N ARG A 345 0.83 25.33 -2.08
CA ARG A 345 0.71 25.43 -0.62
C ARG A 345 1.97 26.03 0.01
N LYS A 346 1.77 26.80 1.08
CA LYS A 346 2.82 27.59 1.76
C LYS A 346 3.03 27.21 3.23
N ARG A 347 2.44 26.09 3.66
CA ARG A 347 2.62 25.52 5.00
C ARG A 347 2.57 23.98 4.95
N PRO A 348 3.14 23.30 5.96
CA PRO A 348 2.90 21.89 6.19
C PRO A 348 1.42 21.56 6.42
N TYR A 349 1.06 20.30 6.18
CA TYR A 349 -0.15 19.70 6.72
C TYR A 349 0.04 19.27 8.18
N LYS A 350 -1.06 19.31 8.95
CA LYS A 350 -1.18 18.54 10.20
C LYS A 350 -1.49 17.07 9.90
N ARG A 351 -1.21 16.19 10.86
CA ARG A 351 -1.42 14.72 10.75
C ARG A 351 -2.85 14.29 10.37
N ASN A 352 -3.84 15.16 10.56
CA ASN A 352 -5.25 14.94 10.25
C ASN A 352 -5.76 15.67 8.98
N GLU A 353 -4.92 16.43 8.27
CA GLU A 353 -5.32 17.18 7.07
C GLU A 353 -5.07 16.43 5.75
N ILE A 354 -4.25 15.37 5.77
CA ILE A 354 -3.98 14.50 4.62
C ILE A 354 -3.82 13.04 5.07
N LEU A 355 -4.17 12.10 4.20
CA LEU A 355 -3.95 10.66 4.39
C LEU A 355 -3.03 10.12 3.31
N LEU A 356 -2.20 9.13 3.65
CA LEU A 356 -1.40 8.39 2.66
C LEU A 356 -2.35 7.45 1.89
N ALA A 357 -2.60 7.76 0.62
CA ALA A 357 -3.59 7.08 -0.23
C ALA A 357 -3.02 6.74 -1.62
N ASP A 358 -3.82 6.02 -2.40
CA ASP A 358 -3.59 5.69 -3.81
C ASP A 358 -2.18 5.15 -4.11
N ASN A 359 -1.57 5.51 -5.24
CA ASN A 359 -0.25 5.02 -5.63
C ASN A 359 0.84 5.28 -4.57
N ASN A 360 0.75 6.38 -3.82
CA ASN A 360 1.71 6.69 -2.75
C ASN A 360 1.64 5.65 -1.61
N LEU A 361 0.44 5.16 -1.30
CA LEU A 361 0.24 4.10 -0.31
C LEU A 361 0.70 2.73 -0.84
N GLU A 362 0.41 2.38 -2.09
CA GLU A 362 0.81 1.08 -2.64
C GLU A 362 2.32 0.96 -2.85
N MET A 363 2.98 2.01 -3.35
CA MET A 363 4.45 2.02 -3.47
C MET A 363 5.12 1.87 -2.10
N TYR A 364 4.59 2.55 -1.07
CA TYR A 364 5.04 2.40 0.32
C TYR A 364 4.81 0.98 0.87
N LYS A 365 3.63 0.39 0.66
CA LYS A 365 3.33 -1.01 1.04
C LYS A 365 4.30 -2.00 0.36
N ILE A 366 4.52 -1.85 -0.95
CA ILE A 366 5.44 -2.68 -1.75
C ILE A 366 6.87 -2.58 -1.19
N GLN A 367 7.36 -1.37 -0.95
CA GLN A 367 8.69 -1.15 -0.36
C GLN A 367 8.86 -1.85 0.98
N LEU A 368 7.88 -1.73 1.89
CA LEU A 368 7.92 -2.43 3.18
C LEU A 368 7.82 -3.95 3.04
N GLN A 369 7.13 -4.47 2.03
CA GLN A 369 7.01 -5.91 1.77
C GLN A 369 8.33 -6.49 1.24
N GLU A 370 8.89 -5.92 0.17
CA GLU A 370 10.14 -6.43 -0.42
C GLU A 370 11.32 -6.22 0.54
N LEU A 371 11.34 -5.16 1.37
CA LEU A 371 12.33 -4.99 2.43
C LEU A 371 12.29 -6.11 3.48
N LYS A 372 11.10 -6.56 3.90
CA LYS A 372 10.94 -7.67 4.85
C LYS A 372 11.42 -9.00 4.27
N ILE A 373 11.21 -9.22 2.97
CA ILE A 373 11.74 -10.37 2.24
C ILE A 373 13.28 -10.28 2.21
N ALA A 374 13.83 -9.12 1.83
CA ALA A 374 15.26 -8.86 1.80
C ALA A 374 15.93 -9.10 3.16
N GLN A 375 15.32 -8.62 4.26
CA GLN A 375 15.76 -8.86 5.64
C GLN A 375 15.77 -10.36 6.00
N LYS A 376 14.70 -11.09 5.68
CA LYS A 376 14.55 -12.54 5.98
C LYS A 376 15.54 -13.42 5.22
N GLU A 377 15.99 -12.98 4.06
CA GLU A 377 17.00 -13.67 3.25
C GLU A 377 18.42 -13.26 3.63
N GLY A 378 18.70 -11.96 3.67
CA GLY A 378 20.02 -11.40 3.95
C GLY A 378 20.54 -11.71 5.35
N SER A 379 19.66 -11.78 6.35
CA SER A 379 20.02 -12.17 7.73
C SER A 379 20.68 -13.55 7.82
N LYS A 380 20.32 -14.50 6.95
CA LYS A 380 20.96 -15.83 6.84
C LYS A 380 22.43 -15.74 6.42
N ARG A 381 22.82 -14.64 5.78
CA ARG A 381 24.20 -14.31 5.35
C ARG A 381 24.87 -13.24 6.22
N GLY A 382 24.19 -12.77 7.28
CA GLY A 382 24.65 -11.67 8.13
C GLY A 382 24.46 -10.26 7.53
N LEU A 383 23.79 -10.13 6.38
CA LEU A 383 23.52 -8.83 5.76
C LEU A 383 22.48 -8.05 6.55
N LYS A 384 22.71 -6.74 6.72
CA LYS A 384 21.81 -5.82 7.44
C LYS A 384 21.02 -4.97 6.46
N PHE A 385 19.69 -5.09 6.50
CA PHE A 385 18.77 -4.16 5.84
C PHE A 385 18.00 -3.35 6.91
N ARG A 386 17.87 -2.04 6.67
CA ARG A 386 17.25 -1.07 7.57
C ARG A 386 16.20 -0.22 6.85
N LEU A 387 15.18 0.20 7.59
CA LEU A 387 14.13 1.08 7.11
C LEU A 387 14.49 2.54 7.42
N PHE A 388 14.27 3.40 6.44
CA PHE A 388 14.30 4.85 6.57
C PHE A 388 12.96 5.35 6.00
N ASP A 389 11.94 5.48 6.86
CA ASP A 389 10.57 5.88 6.46
C ASP A 389 10.47 7.40 6.29
N ALA A 390 10.85 7.87 5.10
CA ALA A 390 10.69 9.25 4.69
C ALA A 390 9.26 9.58 4.23
N THR A 391 8.38 8.58 4.03
CA THR A 391 7.12 8.79 3.30
C THR A 391 6.12 9.61 4.11
N LYS A 392 5.88 9.27 5.37
CA LYS A 392 4.91 10.00 6.21
C LYS A 392 5.37 11.42 6.56
N PRO A 393 6.63 11.66 6.99
CA PRO A 393 7.10 13.03 7.25
C PRO A 393 6.96 13.93 6.02
N MET A 394 7.30 13.43 4.83
CA MET A 394 7.31 14.26 3.61
C MET A 394 5.93 14.43 2.97
N LEU A 395 4.99 13.51 3.17
CA LEU A 395 3.56 13.70 2.82
C LEU A 395 2.97 14.95 3.49
N LEU A 396 3.49 15.33 4.66
CA LEU A 396 3.04 16.53 5.36
C LEU A 396 3.67 17.82 4.82
N ARG A 397 4.49 17.79 3.75
CA ARG A 397 5.28 18.93 3.24
C ARG A 397 4.97 19.34 1.80
N PRO A 398 3.71 19.62 1.42
CA PRO A 398 3.39 20.13 0.07
C PRO A 398 4.04 21.48 -0.23
N ASP A 399 4.49 22.20 0.80
CA ASP A 399 5.17 23.49 0.75
C ASP A 399 6.68 23.41 0.41
N GLY A 400 7.29 22.22 0.42
CA GLY A 400 8.73 22.06 0.25
C GLY A 400 9.26 22.01 -1.19
N HIS A 401 8.38 21.97 -2.17
CA HIS A 401 8.73 21.79 -3.58
C HIS A 401 9.15 23.09 -4.29
N PRO A 402 9.95 23.02 -5.37
CA PRO A 402 10.28 24.20 -6.17
C PRO A 402 9.07 24.87 -6.84
N SER A 403 8.04 24.14 -7.26
CA SER A 403 6.97 24.67 -8.09
C SER A 403 7.57 25.34 -9.33
N ILE A 404 7.21 26.60 -9.61
CA ILE A 404 7.77 27.44 -10.69
C ILE A 404 9.18 27.98 -10.39
N TYR A 405 9.69 27.84 -9.16
CA TYR A 405 10.93 28.45 -8.70
C TYR A 405 12.17 27.58 -8.97
N GLY A 406 12.14 26.78 -10.03
CA GLY A 406 13.29 26.00 -10.55
C GLY A 406 13.97 26.62 -11.77
N HIS A 407 13.43 27.70 -12.33
CA HIS A 407 13.96 28.40 -13.50
C HIS A 407 13.51 29.87 -13.53
N TRP A 408 14.07 30.68 -14.44
CA TRP A 408 13.58 32.06 -14.61
C TRP A 408 12.21 32.04 -15.30
N PRO A 409 11.28 32.99 -14.98
CA PRO A 409 9.96 33.05 -15.61
C PRO A 409 9.97 33.25 -17.14
N SER A 410 11.10 33.66 -17.72
CA SER A 410 11.31 33.81 -19.16
C SER A 410 11.87 32.57 -19.86
N GLN A 411 12.18 31.49 -19.13
CA GLN A 411 12.74 30.26 -19.67
C GLN A 411 11.64 29.23 -19.94
N THR A 412 11.55 28.75 -21.18
CA THR A 412 10.76 27.57 -21.53
C THR A 412 11.53 26.30 -21.13
N VAL A 413 10.92 25.45 -20.30
CA VAL A 413 11.48 24.17 -19.82
C VAL A 413 10.48 23.04 -20.02
N GLU A 414 10.96 21.79 -20.01
CA GLU A 414 10.14 20.58 -20.17
C GLU A 414 9.17 20.34 -18.99
N MET A 415 9.55 20.78 -17.77
CA MET A 415 8.74 20.67 -16.55
C MET A 415 8.65 22.05 -15.87
N PRO A 416 7.61 22.86 -16.16
CA PRO A 416 7.48 24.22 -15.61
C PRO A 416 7.07 24.28 -14.13
N ASN A 417 6.48 23.21 -13.59
CA ASN A 417 6.10 23.07 -12.19
C ASN A 417 6.77 21.81 -11.62
N ASP A 418 7.82 21.96 -10.83
CA ASP A 418 8.45 20.81 -10.16
C ASP A 418 7.81 20.58 -8.78
N CYS A 419 7.00 19.53 -8.69
CA CYS A 419 6.35 19.05 -7.46
C CYS A 419 6.83 17.65 -7.05
N VAL A 420 8.06 17.30 -7.46
CA VAL A 420 8.71 15.99 -7.26
C VAL A 420 10.00 16.14 -6.44
N HIS A 421 10.87 17.07 -6.84
CA HIS A 421 12.10 17.37 -6.10
C HIS A 421 11.82 18.36 -4.97
N TRP A 422 12.81 18.55 -4.11
CA TRP A 422 12.74 19.43 -2.95
C TRP A 422 13.66 20.63 -3.12
N CYS A 423 13.21 21.79 -2.65
CA CYS A 423 14.06 22.98 -2.53
C CYS A 423 15.30 22.66 -1.67
N LEU A 424 16.44 23.25 -2.03
CA LEU A 424 17.66 23.26 -1.23
C LEU A 424 18.02 24.72 -0.89
N PRO A 425 18.08 25.11 0.40
CA PRO A 425 17.61 24.37 1.59
C PRO A 425 16.10 24.09 1.57
N GLY A 426 15.65 23.14 2.38
CA GLY A 426 14.24 22.73 2.42
C GLY A 426 13.96 21.50 3.30
N PRO A 427 12.74 20.92 3.24
CA PRO A 427 12.33 19.86 4.16
C PRO A 427 13.12 18.56 4.02
N ILE A 428 13.77 18.39 2.87
CA ILE A 428 14.72 17.32 2.56
C ILE A 428 15.94 17.33 3.50
N ASP A 429 16.28 18.47 4.11
CA ASP A 429 17.42 18.57 5.03
C ASP A 429 17.25 17.66 6.26
N THR A 430 16.02 17.44 6.69
CA THR A 430 15.66 16.51 7.78
C THR A 430 15.85 15.02 7.42
N TRP A 431 16.04 14.67 6.14
CA TRP A 431 16.52 13.32 5.81
C TRP A 431 17.93 13.08 6.39
N ASN A 432 18.75 14.12 6.54
CA ASN A 432 20.06 13.99 7.16
C ASN A 432 19.95 13.89 8.69
N ASP A 433 19.01 14.60 9.33
CA ASP A 433 18.67 14.42 10.76
C ASP A 433 18.38 12.93 11.04
N PHE A 434 17.47 12.33 10.26
CA PHE A 434 17.15 10.90 10.34
C PHE A 434 18.37 10.01 10.06
N PHE A 435 19.16 10.31 9.03
CA PHE A 435 20.28 9.46 8.61
C PHE A 435 21.42 9.45 9.63
N LEU A 436 21.75 10.59 10.24
CA LEU A 436 22.72 10.68 11.32
C LEU A 436 22.29 9.84 12.53
N GLU A 437 21.01 9.91 12.93
CA GLU A 437 20.47 9.12 14.04
C GLU A 437 20.38 7.61 13.72
N LEU A 438 20.03 7.24 12.49
CA LEU A 438 20.09 5.86 12.02
C LEU A 438 21.52 5.30 12.06
N LEU A 439 22.53 6.07 11.64
CA LEU A 439 23.93 5.66 11.69
C LEU A 439 24.42 5.51 13.14
N LYS A 440 24.05 6.42 14.05
CA LYS A 440 24.35 6.30 15.49
C LYS A 440 23.81 5.00 16.07
N ARG A 441 22.55 4.65 15.74
CA ARG A 441 21.91 3.40 16.17
C ARG A 441 22.62 2.16 15.61
N GLU A 442 23.12 2.20 14.38
CA GLU A 442 23.90 1.08 13.82
C GLU A 442 25.25 0.88 14.51
N GLU A 443 25.98 1.95 14.83
CA GLU A 443 27.27 1.84 15.51
C GLU A 443 27.12 1.47 17.00
N SER A 444 26.05 1.92 17.67
CA SER A 444 25.76 1.47 19.05
C SER A 444 25.32 -0.01 19.09
N GLU A 445 24.51 -0.47 18.11
CA GLU A 445 24.22 -1.90 17.96
C GLU A 445 25.49 -2.73 17.71
N LYS A 446 26.45 -2.25 16.90
CA LYS A 446 27.76 -2.93 16.72
C LYS A 446 28.53 -3.01 18.05
N SER A 447 28.74 -1.87 18.71
CA SER A 447 29.51 -1.77 19.96
C SER A 447 28.95 -2.67 21.07
N PHE A 448 27.63 -2.71 21.22
CA PHE A 448 26.96 -3.60 22.19
C PHE A 448 27.18 -5.09 21.87
N ASN A 449 27.04 -5.49 20.59
CA ASN A 449 27.27 -6.87 20.18
C ASN A 449 28.74 -7.31 20.38
N ASP A 450 29.71 -6.43 20.06
CA ASP A 450 31.12 -6.70 20.29
C ASP A 450 31.45 -6.82 21.79
N TYR A 451 30.86 -5.98 22.63
CA TYR A 451 30.99 -6.06 24.09
C TYR A 451 30.43 -7.38 24.65
N VAL A 452 29.21 -7.76 24.25
CA VAL A 452 28.58 -9.04 24.63
C VAL A 452 29.41 -10.24 24.16
N HIS A 453 29.91 -10.22 22.93
CA HIS A 453 30.77 -11.27 22.39
C HIS A 453 32.12 -11.37 23.11
N LYS A 454 32.70 -10.22 23.53
CA LYS A 454 33.92 -10.16 24.35
C LYS A 454 33.70 -10.78 25.73
N ILE A 455 32.57 -10.49 26.39
CA ILE A 455 32.18 -11.15 27.66
C ILE A 455 31.92 -12.65 27.46
N GLY A 456 31.26 -13.04 26.36
CA GLY A 456 31.04 -14.45 26.02
C GLY A 456 32.35 -15.24 25.93
N LYS A 457 33.38 -14.68 25.27
CA LYS A 457 34.73 -15.27 25.23
C LYS A 457 35.44 -15.30 26.59
N ILE A 458 35.20 -14.32 27.47
CA ILE A 458 35.76 -14.32 28.82
C ILE A 458 35.11 -15.38 29.71
N ARG A 459 33.83 -15.72 29.50
CA ARG A 459 33.19 -16.85 30.20
C ARG A 459 33.74 -18.21 29.73
N THR A 460 33.88 -18.43 28.42
CA THR A 460 34.40 -19.72 27.91
C THR A 460 35.87 -19.97 28.24
N THR A 461 36.72 -18.93 28.36
CA THR A 461 38.09 -19.12 28.88
C THR A 461 38.12 -19.39 30.38
N ARG A 462 37.15 -18.88 31.16
CA ARG A 462 37.00 -19.23 32.59
C ARG A 462 36.58 -20.69 32.80
N ASP A 463 35.70 -21.22 31.97
CA ASP A 463 35.26 -22.63 32.04
C ASP A 463 36.30 -23.65 31.54
N LEU A 464 37.27 -23.26 30.71
CA LEU A 464 38.46 -24.09 30.47
C LEU A 464 39.48 -24.00 31.62
N GLY A 465 39.50 -22.89 32.37
CA GLY A 465 40.39 -22.69 33.52
C GLY A 465 40.00 -23.44 34.79
N SER A 466 38.76 -23.94 34.88
CA SER A 466 38.21 -24.60 36.08
C SER A 466 38.44 -26.11 36.15
N ARG A 467 39.05 -26.74 35.13
CA ARG A 467 39.04 -28.20 34.95
C ARG A 467 40.40 -28.92 34.95
N ILE A 468 41.47 -28.28 35.43
CA ILE A 468 42.73 -28.94 35.78
C ILE A 468 43.26 -28.41 37.11
N LYS A 469 42.97 -29.13 38.22
CA LYS A 469 43.73 -29.14 39.49
C LYS A 469 43.15 -30.18 40.45
N ASN A 470 43.82 -31.33 40.56
CA ASN A 470 43.84 -32.19 41.75
C ASN A 470 44.76 -33.39 41.50
N GLU A 471 46.04 -33.25 41.83
CA GLU A 471 46.84 -34.30 42.49
C GLU A 471 48.17 -33.72 42.99
N GLU A 472 48.64 -34.20 44.14
CA GLU A 472 49.80 -33.64 44.85
C GLU A 472 50.98 -34.61 44.89
N ARG A 473 52.17 -34.15 44.45
CA ARG A 473 53.40 -34.34 45.26
C ARG A 473 54.59 -33.47 44.85
N HIS A 474 55.30 -33.03 45.89
CA HIS A 474 56.66 -32.48 45.89
C HIS A 474 57.67 -33.58 46.31
N PRO A 475 59.00 -33.34 46.33
CA PRO A 475 59.82 -32.37 45.58
C PRO A 475 61.10 -33.01 44.98
N ARG A 476 61.94 -32.22 44.27
CA ARG A 476 63.41 -32.21 44.47
C ARG A 476 64.12 -31.03 43.80
N GLU A 477 65.33 -30.71 44.27
CA GLU A 477 66.08 -29.51 43.86
C GLU A 477 66.82 -29.66 42.52
N SER A 478 67.13 -28.52 41.89
CA SER A 478 68.54 -28.15 41.63
C SER A 478 68.67 -26.64 41.36
N ILE A 479 69.88 -26.11 41.57
CA ILE A 479 70.21 -24.68 41.55
C ILE A 479 71.03 -24.35 40.30
N ARG A 480 70.70 -23.26 39.59
CA ARG A 480 71.67 -22.30 39.01
C ARG A 480 71.05 -21.02 38.43
N ARG A 481 71.77 -19.92 38.62
CA ARG A 481 71.83 -18.68 37.81
C ARG A 481 73.34 -18.50 37.43
N PRO A 482 73.78 -17.39 36.80
CA PRO A 482 73.49 -16.99 35.43
C PRO A 482 74.78 -16.60 34.64
N GLU A 483 74.73 -16.61 33.31
CA GLU A 483 75.62 -15.83 32.43
C GLU A 483 74.84 -15.57 31.11
N LYS A 484 74.86 -14.44 30.39
CA LYS A 484 75.69 -13.22 30.14
C LYS A 484 76.37 -13.25 28.76
N ASP A 485 76.17 -12.13 28.05
CA ASP A 485 76.89 -11.53 26.90
C ASP A 485 77.28 -12.40 25.68
N ASP A 486 76.92 -11.94 24.46
CA ASP A 486 77.90 -11.38 23.49
C ASP A 486 77.21 -10.92 22.18
N GLU A 487 77.74 -9.86 21.55
CA GLU A 487 77.42 -9.41 20.17
C GLU A 487 78.47 -9.96 19.16
N PRO A 488 78.35 -9.66 17.84
CA PRO A 488 79.18 -8.56 17.32
C PRO A 488 78.65 -7.76 16.09
N GLU A 489 79.27 -6.62 15.86
CA GLU A 489 79.21 -5.75 14.65
C GLU A 489 79.70 -6.49 13.37
N ALA A 490 79.13 -6.36 12.17
CA ALA A 490 78.88 -5.22 11.25
C ALA A 490 80.08 -4.79 10.38
N ALA A 491 79.89 -4.69 9.05
CA ALA A 491 80.80 -3.98 8.11
C ALA A 491 80.23 -3.73 6.69
N ASN A 492 80.42 -2.50 6.20
CA ASN A 492 80.59 -2.03 4.80
C ASN A 492 79.41 -1.81 3.82
N SER A 493 79.56 -0.67 3.11
CA SER A 493 78.64 0.04 2.20
C SER A 493 79.15 -0.06 0.72
N PRO A 494 78.82 0.79 -0.31
CA PRO A 494 78.46 2.23 -0.30
C PRO A 494 77.25 2.65 -1.17
N GLU A 495 76.98 3.97 -1.17
CA GLU A 495 75.88 4.68 -1.82
C GLU A 495 76.21 5.14 -3.27
N THR A 496 75.20 5.56 -4.05
CA THR A 496 75.20 6.88 -4.75
C THR A 496 73.86 7.21 -5.46
N GLU A 497 73.45 8.48 -5.33
CA GLU A 497 72.46 9.21 -6.17
C GLU A 497 73.23 9.98 -7.31
N PRO A 498 72.68 10.88 -8.20
CA PRO A 498 71.42 11.68 -8.11
C PRO A 498 70.64 12.02 -9.44
N SER A 499 69.51 12.74 -9.27
CA SER A 499 68.99 13.87 -10.09
C SER A 499 68.38 13.75 -11.52
N GLU A 500 67.32 14.56 -11.73
CA GLU A 500 66.71 15.02 -13.00
C GLU A 500 67.21 16.46 -13.40
N PRO A 501 66.60 17.20 -14.37
CA PRO A 501 66.44 17.00 -15.82
C PRO A 501 67.12 18.17 -16.62
N PRO A 502 66.87 18.42 -17.95
CA PRO A 502 65.71 19.24 -18.38
C PRO A 502 65.16 18.88 -19.80
N SER A 503 64.44 19.80 -20.46
CA SER A 503 63.47 19.52 -21.55
C SER A 503 63.71 20.24 -22.91
N SER A 504 62.82 19.92 -23.89
CA SER A 504 62.25 20.80 -24.94
C SER A 504 62.66 20.60 -26.42
N ILE A 505 61.91 21.30 -27.32
CA ILE A 505 61.88 21.26 -28.81
C ILE A 505 61.11 20.02 -29.37
N LYS A 506 60.11 20.11 -30.29
CA LYS A 506 59.27 21.18 -30.91
C LYS A 506 57.91 20.52 -31.35
N SER A 507 56.77 21.18 -31.62
CA SER A 507 56.37 22.24 -32.59
C SER A 507 56.37 21.77 -34.07
N ASP A 508 55.36 22.01 -34.95
CA ASP A 508 54.30 23.04 -34.98
C ASP A 508 53.08 22.71 -35.90
N LEU A 509 51.87 23.25 -35.57
CA LEU A 509 50.78 23.83 -36.44
C LEU A 509 50.18 23.03 -37.65
N ILE A 510 49.02 23.30 -38.31
CA ILE A 510 47.95 24.34 -38.37
C ILE A 510 46.53 23.70 -38.46
N VAL A 511 45.47 24.41 -38.05
CA VAL A 511 44.04 24.09 -38.35
C VAL A 511 43.51 24.87 -39.57
N ALA A 512 42.76 24.22 -40.46
CA ALA A 512 41.92 24.88 -41.48
C ALA A 512 40.52 24.24 -41.57
N ARG A 513 39.49 25.06 -41.85
CA ARG A 513 38.06 24.68 -42.01
C ARG A 513 37.55 25.23 -43.36
N THR A 514 36.31 24.84 -43.71
CA THR A 514 35.42 25.46 -44.73
C THR A 514 35.74 25.15 -46.21
N THR A 515 34.80 25.00 -47.16
CA THR A 515 33.32 24.77 -47.13
C THR A 515 32.80 24.36 -48.53
N LEU A 516 31.56 23.85 -48.58
CA LEU A 516 30.52 24.02 -49.64
C LEU A 516 30.55 23.19 -50.97
N ASP A 517 29.36 22.62 -51.21
CA ASP A 517 28.56 22.59 -52.46
C ASP A 517 28.60 21.46 -53.53
N ARG A 518 27.51 20.67 -53.50
CA ARG A 518 26.49 20.40 -54.56
C ARG A 518 26.73 19.46 -55.75
N ASN A 519 25.70 18.62 -55.93
CA ASN A 519 25.12 18.07 -57.19
C ASN A 519 25.93 17.00 -57.96
N ASN A 520 25.34 16.04 -58.70
CA ASN A 520 23.98 15.45 -58.80
C ASN A 520 24.04 14.25 -59.81
N SER A 521 23.04 13.36 -59.83
CA SER A 521 22.70 12.43 -60.96
C SER A 521 23.67 11.23 -61.18
N GLU A 522 23.31 10.07 -61.75
CA GLU A 522 22.00 9.48 -62.13
C GLU A 522 22.10 7.95 -62.47
N ARG A 523 20.93 7.31 -62.75
CA ARG A 523 20.67 6.03 -63.49
C ARG A 523 20.46 4.74 -62.66
N ARG A 524 19.23 4.16 -62.61
CA ARG A 524 18.49 3.23 -63.55
C ARG A 524 18.74 1.75 -63.21
N SER A 525 17.79 0.79 -63.27
CA SER A 525 16.34 0.79 -63.61
C SER A 525 15.62 -0.45 -62.99
N ALA A 526 14.27 -0.45 -63.00
CA ALA A 526 13.37 -1.55 -62.58
C ALA A 526 13.14 -2.61 -63.71
N PRO A 527 12.21 -3.62 -63.67
CA PRO A 527 10.97 -3.77 -62.86
C PRO A 527 10.59 -5.20 -62.34
N SER A 528 9.40 -5.27 -61.72
CA SER A 528 8.67 -6.46 -61.17
C SER A 528 8.01 -7.36 -62.25
N PRO A 529 7.37 -8.51 -61.89
CA PRO A 529 5.96 -8.51 -61.47
C PRO A 529 5.51 -9.59 -60.43
N SER A 530 4.23 -9.50 -60.02
CA SER A 530 3.42 -10.49 -59.26
C SER A 530 2.33 -11.10 -60.20
N PRO A 531 1.27 -11.87 -59.81
CA PRO A 531 0.73 -12.22 -58.47
C PRO A 531 0.11 -13.66 -58.32
N SER A 532 -0.74 -13.83 -57.28
CA SER A 532 -1.98 -14.67 -57.18
C SER A 532 -1.96 -16.09 -56.55
N GLN A 533 -2.97 -16.31 -55.68
CA GLN A 533 -3.75 -17.54 -55.33
C GLN A 533 -3.00 -18.84 -54.95
N GLY A 534 -3.58 -19.80 -54.21
CA GLY A 534 -4.90 -19.93 -53.57
C GLY A 534 -4.89 -21.11 -52.57
N ASP A 535 -6.06 -21.50 -52.02
CA ASP A 535 -6.18 -22.59 -51.03
C ASP A 535 -5.81 -23.98 -51.56
N GLU A 536 -5.30 -24.87 -50.69
CA GLU A 536 -5.95 -26.18 -50.45
C GLU A 536 -5.44 -26.89 -49.17
N ASN A 537 -5.94 -28.11 -48.93
CA ASN A 537 -6.02 -28.78 -47.62
C ASN A 537 -5.00 -29.93 -47.42
N GLU A 538 -5.17 -30.66 -46.31
CA GLU A 538 -4.48 -31.90 -45.90
C GLU A 538 -3.06 -31.74 -45.29
N GLY A 539 -2.67 -32.47 -44.24
CA GLY A 539 -3.44 -33.39 -43.40
C GLY A 539 -2.75 -34.74 -43.17
N ARG A 540 -1.84 -34.85 -42.19
CA ARG A 540 -1.32 -36.17 -41.79
C ARG A 540 -0.97 -36.34 -40.31
N THR A 541 -1.88 -37.03 -39.63
CA THR A 541 -1.69 -38.13 -38.65
C THR A 541 -0.58 -38.07 -37.57
N ARG A 542 -0.95 -38.48 -36.35
CA ARG A 542 -0.05 -38.99 -35.29
C ARG A 542 0.55 -40.36 -35.76
N ILE A 543 1.31 -41.19 -35.02
CA ILE A 543 1.09 -41.79 -33.68
C ILE A 543 2.48 -41.95 -32.94
N PRO A 544 2.80 -42.90 -32.02
CA PRO A 544 3.43 -42.57 -30.74
C PRO A 544 4.95 -42.91 -30.68
N ILE A 545 5.63 -42.90 -29.52
CA ILE A 545 5.74 -44.07 -28.62
C ILE A 545 6.23 -43.67 -27.20
N GLN A 546 5.68 -44.34 -26.18
CA GLN A 546 6.13 -44.63 -24.81
C GLN A 546 7.15 -43.73 -24.07
N ARG A 547 6.82 -43.43 -22.79
CA ARG A 547 7.78 -43.34 -21.68
C ARG A 547 7.42 -44.36 -20.60
N SER A 548 8.45 -44.95 -19.99
CA SER A 548 8.37 -45.81 -18.78
C SER A 548 9.05 -45.10 -17.61
N PRO A 549 8.78 -45.48 -16.34
CA PRO A 549 8.98 -44.61 -15.19
C PRO A 549 10.35 -44.75 -14.52
N GLU A 550 10.76 -43.69 -13.80
CA GLU A 550 11.82 -43.75 -12.79
C GLU A 550 11.35 -43.06 -11.49
N GLN A 551 11.95 -43.42 -10.36
CA GLN A 551 11.32 -43.32 -9.04
C GLN A 551 11.60 -42.03 -8.26
N THR A 552 10.70 -41.75 -7.31
CA THR A 552 10.72 -40.63 -6.36
C THR A 552 12.03 -40.48 -5.58
N LYS A 553 12.53 -39.24 -5.49
CA LYS A 553 13.25 -38.78 -4.29
C LYS A 553 12.36 -37.85 -3.46
N ARG A 554 12.22 -38.18 -2.18
CA ARG A 554 11.38 -37.45 -1.21
C ARG A 554 12.14 -36.21 -0.71
N VAL A 555 11.66 -35.02 -1.06
CA VAL A 555 12.20 -33.75 -0.57
C VAL A 555 11.33 -33.25 0.60
N SER A 556 11.97 -32.79 1.68
CA SER A 556 11.30 -32.28 2.87
C SER A 556 10.58 -30.95 2.61
N PRO A 557 9.47 -30.64 3.30
CA PRO A 557 8.75 -29.37 3.10
C PRO A 557 9.61 -28.15 3.44
N VAL A 558 9.70 -27.20 2.50
CA VAL A 558 10.29 -25.87 2.73
C VAL A 558 9.21 -24.94 3.31
N PRO A 559 9.49 -24.15 4.37
CA PRO A 559 8.50 -23.25 4.95
C PRO A 559 7.98 -22.20 3.95
N ASN A 560 6.65 -22.11 3.84
CA ASN A 560 5.94 -21.36 2.80
C ASN A 560 6.15 -19.83 2.94
N PRO A 561 6.53 -19.07 1.90
CA PRO A 561 6.70 -17.61 1.95
C PRO A 561 5.37 -16.84 1.78
N ALA A 562 4.28 -17.32 2.39
CA ALA A 562 3.05 -16.54 2.49
C ALA A 562 3.21 -15.45 3.57
N GLY A 563 3.08 -14.18 3.17
CA GLY A 563 3.04 -13.05 4.10
C GLY A 563 1.69 -12.96 4.79
N GLY A 564 1.43 -13.86 5.75
CA GLY A 564 0.18 -13.89 6.50
C GLY A 564 -0.09 -12.56 7.20
N ILE A 565 -1.30 -12.03 7.00
CA ILE A 565 -1.84 -10.95 7.83
C ILE A 565 -2.05 -11.52 9.24
N ASP A 566 -1.78 -10.71 10.27
CA ASP A 566 -1.87 -11.15 11.67
C ASP A 566 -3.35 -11.23 12.13
N HIS A 567 -4.05 -12.28 11.68
CA HIS A 567 -5.43 -12.57 12.04
C HIS A 567 -5.62 -12.78 13.56
N SER A 568 -4.55 -13.07 14.32
CA SER A 568 -4.59 -13.22 15.80
C SER A 568 -4.94 -11.94 16.57
N LYS A 569 -5.01 -10.79 15.88
CA LYS A 569 -5.42 -9.49 16.43
C LYS A 569 -6.84 -9.04 16.02
N LEU A 570 -7.59 -9.87 15.30
CA LEU A 570 -9.03 -9.68 15.05
C LEU A 570 -9.88 -10.92 15.40
N GLY A 571 -9.28 -12.12 15.34
CA GLY A 571 -9.84 -13.31 15.97
C GLY A 571 -9.60 -13.33 17.48
N ASP A 572 -10.44 -14.07 18.20
CA ASP A 572 -10.23 -14.31 19.63
C ASP A 572 -8.98 -15.16 19.88
N LYS A 573 -8.10 -14.68 20.77
CA LYS A 573 -6.72 -15.16 21.02
C LYS A 573 -6.54 -16.64 21.40
N GLU A 574 -7.61 -17.41 21.57
CA GLU A 574 -7.58 -18.82 22.01
C GLU A 574 -8.29 -19.79 21.05
N SER A 575 -8.66 -19.35 19.83
CA SER A 575 -9.34 -20.21 18.86
C SER A 575 -8.70 -20.20 17.48
N CYS A 576 -8.75 -21.36 16.80
CA CYS A 576 -8.22 -21.55 15.45
C CYS A 576 -8.76 -20.52 14.45
N ASP A 577 -7.87 -19.91 13.65
CA ASP A 577 -8.26 -19.15 12.47
C ASP A 577 -8.94 -20.06 11.44
N LEU A 578 -10.18 -19.71 11.08
CA LEU A 578 -10.96 -20.44 10.10
C LEU A 578 -10.65 -20.00 8.67
N PHE A 579 -10.17 -18.77 8.48
CA PHE A 579 -10.22 -18.08 7.20
C PHE A 579 -8.92 -18.18 6.39
N THR A 580 -7.82 -18.63 7.01
CA THR A 580 -6.59 -19.04 6.32
C THR A 580 -6.56 -20.55 6.13
N GLY A 581 -6.46 -21.02 4.88
CA GLY A 581 -6.64 -22.43 4.55
C GLY A 581 -6.58 -22.74 3.06
N GLU A 582 -7.00 -23.96 2.69
CA GLU A 582 -7.07 -24.42 1.30
C GLU A 582 -8.33 -25.20 0.98
N TRP A 583 -8.65 -25.28 -0.31
CA TRP A 583 -9.70 -26.17 -0.80
C TRP A 583 -9.17 -27.59 -0.98
N VAL A 584 -9.83 -28.54 -0.32
CA VAL A 584 -9.51 -29.97 -0.41
C VAL A 584 -10.67 -30.73 -1.06
N PRO A 585 -10.41 -31.84 -1.78
CA PRO A 585 -11.47 -32.64 -2.38
C PRO A 585 -12.47 -33.15 -1.34
N ASN A 586 -13.74 -33.11 -1.69
CA ASN A 586 -14.87 -33.59 -0.90
C ASN A 586 -15.83 -34.38 -1.79
N PRO A 587 -15.69 -35.72 -1.87
CA PRO A 587 -16.53 -36.56 -2.72
C PRO A 587 -18.02 -36.56 -2.34
N GLU A 588 -18.35 -36.24 -1.08
CA GLU A 588 -19.70 -36.34 -0.50
C GLU A 588 -20.62 -35.17 -0.87
N ALA A 589 -20.06 -34.02 -1.24
CA ALA A 589 -20.82 -32.87 -1.75
C ALA A 589 -21.35 -33.13 -3.18
N PRO A 590 -22.40 -32.43 -3.67
CA PRO A 590 -23.20 -31.44 -2.96
C PRO A 590 -24.20 -32.09 -2.01
N TYR A 591 -24.66 -31.34 -1.01
CA TYR A 591 -25.62 -31.84 -0.01
C TYR A 591 -27.09 -31.66 -0.41
N TYR A 592 -27.33 -30.96 -1.51
CA TYR A 592 -28.64 -30.74 -2.14
C TYR A 592 -28.48 -30.61 -3.66
N THR A 593 -29.58 -30.57 -4.40
CA THR A 593 -29.61 -30.38 -5.86
C THR A 593 -30.57 -29.26 -6.24
N ASN A 594 -30.59 -28.91 -7.53
CA ASN A 594 -31.62 -28.05 -8.11
C ASN A 594 -33.05 -28.62 -8.07
N SER A 595 -33.22 -29.90 -7.71
CA SER A 595 -34.52 -30.53 -7.48
C SER A 595 -34.90 -30.67 -6.00
N THR A 596 -33.95 -30.58 -5.06
CA THR A 596 -34.24 -30.64 -3.61
C THR A 596 -34.20 -29.28 -2.90
N CYS A 597 -33.87 -28.19 -3.61
CA CYS A 597 -34.08 -26.83 -3.12
C CYS A 597 -34.86 -25.98 -4.13
N TYR A 598 -36.11 -25.65 -3.81
CA TYR A 598 -36.93 -24.76 -4.64
C TYR A 598 -36.50 -23.28 -4.57
N GLY A 599 -35.68 -22.90 -3.59
CA GLY A 599 -35.31 -21.51 -3.33
C GLY A 599 -34.24 -20.94 -4.27
N ILE A 600 -33.64 -21.76 -5.13
CA ILE A 600 -32.55 -21.34 -6.02
C ILE A 600 -33.10 -20.41 -7.11
N TYR A 601 -32.60 -19.17 -7.17
CA TYR A 601 -32.93 -18.24 -8.24
C TYR A 601 -32.29 -18.68 -9.56
N ASP A 602 -32.99 -18.52 -10.68
CA ASP A 602 -32.61 -19.11 -11.97
C ASP A 602 -31.18 -18.78 -12.42
N HIS A 603 -30.72 -17.53 -12.31
CA HIS A 603 -29.35 -17.13 -12.66
C HIS A 603 -28.25 -17.78 -11.79
N GLN A 604 -28.61 -18.46 -10.70
CA GLN A 604 -27.72 -19.23 -9.81
C GLN A 604 -27.91 -20.76 -9.99
N ASN A 605 -28.89 -21.19 -10.79
CA ASN A 605 -29.31 -22.58 -10.96
C ASN A 605 -28.53 -23.28 -12.10
N CYS A 606 -27.21 -23.35 -11.95
CA CYS A 606 -26.29 -23.80 -12.99
C CYS A 606 -26.64 -25.18 -13.59
N MET A 607 -27.25 -26.07 -12.79
CA MET A 607 -27.66 -27.41 -13.24
C MET A 607 -29.00 -27.43 -13.99
N LYS A 608 -29.91 -26.46 -13.76
CA LYS A 608 -31.13 -26.30 -14.57
C LYS A 608 -30.81 -25.91 -16.00
N TYR A 609 -29.77 -25.10 -16.19
CA TYR A 609 -29.33 -24.58 -17.49
C TYR A 609 -28.20 -25.40 -18.13
N GLY A 610 -27.97 -26.62 -17.64
CA GLY A 610 -27.13 -27.61 -18.32
C GLY A 610 -25.62 -27.35 -18.22
N ARG A 611 -25.12 -26.80 -17.11
CA ARG A 611 -23.67 -26.78 -16.83
C ARG A 611 -23.14 -28.23 -16.82
N PRO A 612 -22.16 -28.58 -17.68
CA PRO A 612 -21.75 -29.97 -17.88
C PRO A 612 -20.69 -30.45 -16.88
N ASP A 613 -19.88 -29.54 -16.35
CA ASP A 613 -18.87 -29.84 -15.35
C ASP A 613 -19.47 -29.80 -13.94
N THR A 614 -19.16 -30.80 -13.12
CA THR A 614 -19.70 -30.92 -11.75
C THR A 614 -18.61 -31.02 -10.68
N ASP A 615 -17.34 -31.12 -11.08
CA ASP A 615 -16.20 -31.24 -10.16
C ASP A 615 -16.03 -30.02 -9.24
N PHE A 616 -16.53 -28.84 -9.63
CA PHE A 616 -16.55 -27.64 -8.78
C PHE A 616 -17.38 -27.85 -7.50
N LEU A 617 -18.32 -28.80 -7.49
CA LEU A 617 -19.09 -29.17 -6.29
C LEU A 617 -18.29 -30.04 -5.31
N LYS A 618 -17.24 -30.72 -5.77
CA LYS A 618 -16.52 -31.76 -5.03
C LYS A 618 -15.38 -31.22 -4.15
N TRP A 619 -15.62 -30.10 -3.47
CA TRP A 619 -14.61 -29.39 -2.67
C TRP A 619 -15.16 -28.87 -1.36
N ARG A 620 -14.35 -28.89 -0.30
CA ARG A 620 -14.62 -28.18 0.96
C ARG A 620 -13.42 -27.34 1.39
N TRP A 621 -13.66 -26.34 2.22
CA TRP A 621 -12.57 -25.58 2.83
C TRP A 621 -11.95 -26.34 4.01
N LYS A 622 -10.63 -26.27 4.13
CA LYS A 622 -9.86 -26.75 5.28
C LYS A 622 -8.94 -25.62 5.79
N PRO A 623 -9.14 -25.11 7.01
CA PRO A 623 -8.21 -24.20 7.66
C PRO A 623 -6.84 -24.83 7.92
N ASP A 624 -5.79 -24.02 8.06
CA ASP A 624 -4.44 -24.49 8.38
C ASP A 624 -4.31 -25.05 9.81
N GLY A 625 -5.02 -24.46 10.77
CA GLY A 625 -4.86 -24.74 12.20
C GLY A 625 -5.83 -25.74 12.82
N CYS A 626 -6.88 -26.14 12.10
CA CYS A 626 -7.92 -27.04 12.60
C CYS A 626 -8.79 -27.60 11.47
N GLU A 627 -9.66 -28.55 11.80
CA GLU A 627 -10.77 -28.94 10.93
C GLU A 627 -11.95 -27.97 11.07
N LEU A 628 -12.47 -27.47 9.95
CA LEU A 628 -13.78 -26.84 9.89
C LEU A 628 -14.83 -27.95 9.72
N PRO A 629 -15.83 -28.08 10.63
CA PRO A 629 -16.93 -29.03 10.46
C PRO A 629 -17.82 -28.63 9.28
N ILE A 630 -18.22 -29.63 8.48
CA ILE A 630 -19.26 -29.48 7.46
C ILE A 630 -20.56 -29.01 8.11
N PHE A 631 -21.33 -28.20 7.39
CA PHE A 631 -22.65 -27.74 7.81
C PHE A 631 -23.62 -28.90 8.09
N ASP A 632 -24.03 -29.03 9.34
CA ASP A 632 -25.09 -29.93 9.76
C ASP A 632 -26.35 -29.09 9.99
N PRO A 633 -27.40 -29.24 9.14
CA PRO A 633 -28.60 -28.42 9.23
C PRO A 633 -29.37 -28.62 10.54
N HIS A 634 -29.34 -29.83 11.14
CA HIS A 634 -30.02 -30.09 12.41
C HIS A 634 -29.24 -29.44 13.56
N GLN A 635 -27.91 -29.58 13.60
CA GLN A 635 -27.10 -28.90 14.62
C GLN A 635 -27.19 -27.38 14.50
N PHE A 636 -27.19 -26.84 13.28
CA PHE A 636 -27.38 -25.41 13.07
C PHE A 636 -28.73 -24.94 13.62
N LEU A 637 -29.82 -25.60 13.23
CA LEU A 637 -31.19 -25.27 13.67
C LEU A 637 -31.36 -25.34 15.19
N GLU A 638 -30.73 -26.30 15.88
CA GLU A 638 -30.71 -26.33 17.35
C GLU A 638 -29.92 -25.15 17.94
N VAL A 639 -28.75 -24.83 17.38
CA VAL A 639 -27.92 -23.70 17.83
C VAL A 639 -28.61 -22.33 17.62
N VAL A 640 -29.47 -22.21 16.60
CA VAL A 640 -30.29 -21.00 16.34
C VAL A 640 -31.75 -21.12 16.81
N ARG A 641 -32.09 -22.15 17.60
CA ARG A 641 -33.45 -22.36 18.13
C ARG A 641 -33.89 -21.15 18.96
N GLY A 642 -35.05 -20.58 18.60
CA GLY A 642 -35.63 -19.39 19.22
C GLY A 642 -34.98 -18.06 18.84
N LYS A 643 -34.15 -18.01 17.79
CA LYS A 643 -33.36 -16.84 17.39
C LYS A 643 -33.67 -16.36 15.97
N SER A 644 -32.93 -15.34 15.53
CA SER A 644 -33.17 -14.66 14.27
C SER A 644 -31.90 -14.13 13.59
N ILE A 645 -31.82 -14.27 12.26
CA ILE A 645 -30.70 -13.80 11.42
C ILE A 645 -31.21 -12.83 10.36
N ALA A 646 -30.64 -11.62 10.33
CA ALA A 646 -30.83 -10.64 9.27
C ALA A 646 -29.61 -10.62 8.32
N PHE A 647 -29.82 -10.94 7.05
CA PHE A 647 -28.85 -10.67 5.99
C PHE A 647 -29.07 -9.25 5.47
N VAL A 648 -28.06 -8.39 5.51
CA VAL A 648 -28.12 -6.98 5.09
C VAL A 648 -27.11 -6.74 3.98
N GLY A 649 -27.56 -6.34 2.79
CA GLY A 649 -26.64 -5.99 1.72
C GLY A 649 -27.12 -6.16 0.29
N ASP A 650 -26.17 -6.49 -0.58
CA ASP A 650 -26.35 -6.65 -2.03
C ASP A 650 -26.84 -8.07 -2.43
N SER A 651 -26.77 -8.39 -3.72
CA SER A 651 -27.20 -9.69 -4.25
C SER A 651 -26.33 -10.87 -3.79
N LEU A 652 -25.09 -10.64 -3.34
CA LEU A 652 -24.27 -11.68 -2.70
C LEU A 652 -24.69 -11.94 -1.24
N ALA A 653 -25.30 -10.97 -0.55
CA ALA A 653 -25.96 -11.25 0.73
C ALA A 653 -27.18 -12.17 0.53
N ARG A 654 -27.95 -11.96 -0.55
CA ARG A 654 -29.07 -12.84 -0.92
C ARG A 654 -28.61 -14.25 -1.34
N ASN A 655 -27.58 -14.35 -2.18
CA ASN A 655 -27.02 -15.63 -2.66
C ASN A 655 -26.51 -16.51 -1.49
N HIS A 656 -25.93 -15.88 -0.45
CA HIS A 656 -25.55 -16.54 0.82
C HIS A 656 -26.77 -17.11 1.56
N MET A 657 -27.80 -16.29 1.75
CA MET A 657 -29.03 -16.71 2.43
C MET A 657 -29.75 -17.84 1.69
N LEU A 658 -29.78 -17.81 0.35
CA LEU A 658 -30.39 -18.89 -0.45
C LEU A 658 -29.62 -20.21 -0.29
N SER A 659 -28.29 -20.18 -0.26
CA SER A 659 -27.47 -21.35 0.08
C SER A 659 -27.81 -21.91 1.47
N LEU A 660 -27.90 -21.05 2.50
CA LEU A 660 -28.32 -21.46 3.85
C LEU A 660 -29.70 -22.16 3.82
N MET A 661 -30.68 -21.56 3.15
CA MET A 661 -32.03 -22.11 3.03
C MET A 661 -32.05 -23.47 2.31
N CYS A 662 -31.19 -23.67 1.31
CA CYS A 662 -31.05 -24.94 0.60
C CYS A 662 -30.34 -26.04 1.41
N LEU A 663 -29.41 -25.68 2.30
CA LEU A 663 -28.82 -26.65 3.22
C LEU A 663 -29.81 -27.04 4.31
N LEU A 664 -30.61 -26.08 4.80
CA LEU A 664 -31.65 -26.30 5.81
C LEU A 664 -32.85 -27.10 5.29
N SER A 665 -33.17 -27.05 3.98
CA SER A 665 -34.27 -27.84 3.40
C SER A 665 -34.10 -29.35 3.50
N ARG A 666 -32.88 -29.82 3.81
CA ARG A 666 -32.58 -31.22 4.15
C ARG A 666 -33.26 -31.70 5.44
N VAL A 667 -33.74 -30.78 6.28
CA VAL A 667 -34.47 -31.07 7.53
C VAL A 667 -35.92 -30.56 7.43
N LEU A 668 -36.11 -29.28 7.11
CA LEU A 668 -37.43 -28.69 6.85
C LEU A 668 -37.34 -27.44 5.98
N TYR A 669 -38.44 -27.12 5.28
CA TYR A 669 -38.58 -25.88 4.52
C TYR A 669 -39.16 -24.75 5.39
N PRO A 670 -38.72 -23.49 5.21
CA PRO A 670 -39.31 -22.36 5.90
C PRO A 670 -40.61 -21.87 5.24
N LEU A 671 -41.47 -21.25 6.03
CA LEU A 671 -42.60 -20.48 5.53
C LEU A 671 -42.16 -19.03 5.20
N ASP A 672 -42.41 -18.54 3.98
CA ASP A 672 -42.37 -17.10 3.70
C ASP A 672 -43.56 -16.43 4.41
N VAL A 673 -43.29 -15.44 5.26
CA VAL A 673 -44.30 -14.67 6.02
C VAL A 673 -44.36 -13.20 5.59
N SER A 674 -43.79 -12.90 4.43
CA SER A 674 -43.76 -11.57 3.83
C SER A 674 -45.04 -11.28 3.05
N THR A 675 -45.44 -10.02 2.93
CA THR A 675 -46.47 -9.64 1.95
C THR A 675 -45.90 -9.65 0.52
N ALA A 676 -46.77 -9.64 -0.49
CA ALA A 676 -46.33 -9.52 -1.89
C ALA A 676 -45.49 -8.25 -2.15
N ASN A 677 -45.74 -7.18 -1.38
CA ASN A 677 -45.09 -5.87 -1.50
C ASN A 677 -43.89 -5.69 -0.54
N ASP A 678 -43.55 -6.71 0.26
CA ASP A 678 -42.39 -6.64 1.15
C ASP A 678 -41.10 -6.75 0.31
N GLU A 679 -40.39 -5.63 0.15
CA GLU A 679 -39.05 -5.57 -0.47
C GLU A 679 -38.03 -6.39 0.34
N ASN A 680 -38.20 -6.40 1.67
CA ASN A 680 -37.36 -7.12 2.63
C ASN A 680 -38.09 -8.38 3.10
N ARG A 681 -37.70 -9.53 2.53
CA ARG A 681 -38.36 -10.82 2.72
C ARG A 681 -37.96 -11.53 4.01
N ARG A 682 -38.90 -12.28 4.59
CA ARG A 682 -38.85 -12.85 5.94
C ARG A 682 -39.39 -14.28 5.93
N TRP A 683 -38.63 -15.20 6.53
CA TRP A 683 -38.86 -16.64 6.52
C TRP A 683 -38.82 -17.22 7.94
N VAL A 684 -39.71 -18.18 8.23
CA VAL A 684 -39.89 -18.75 9.58
C VAL A 684 -39.81 -20.28 9.54
N TYR A 685 -38.85 -20.82 10.29
CA TYR A 685 -38.69 -22.24 10.60
C TYR A 685 -39.45 -22.56 11.90
N ARG A 686 -40.76 -22.82 11.78
CA ARG A 686 -41.70 -22.87 12.92
C ARG A 686 -41.29 -23.84 14.04
N GLU A 687 -40.85 -25.04 13.70
CA GLU A 687 -40.45 -26.09 14.67
C GLU A 687 -39.25 -25.72 15.54
N TYR A 688 -38.45 -24.75 15.08
CA TYR A 688 -37.27 -24.24 15.78
C TYR A 688 -37.47 -22.81 16.30
N ASN A 689 -38.63 -22.19 16.05
CA ASN A 689 -38.88 -20.77 16.28
C ASN A 689 -37.72 -19.88 15.75
N PHE A 690 -37.22 -20.21 14.56
CA PHE A 690 -36.03 -19.59 13.97
C PHE A 690 -36.42 -18.75 12.74
N ASN A 691 -35.98 -17.49 12.72
CA ASN A 691 -36.34 -16.51 11.69
C ASN A 691 -35.13 -16.13 10.83
N VAL A 692 -35.30 -16.10 9.50
CA VAL A 692 -34.29 -15.60 8.54
C VAL A 692 -34.90 -14.45 7.75
N SER A 693 -34.15 -13.39 7.47
CA SER A 693 -34.67 -12.26 6.69
C SER A 693 -33.60 -11.61 5.82
N MET A 694 -34.00 -11.12 4.64
CA MET A 694 -33.16 -10.38 3.70
C MET A 694 -33.55 -8.91 3.71
N PHE A 695 -32.57 -8.04 3.94
CA PHE A 695 -32.67 -6.60 3.82
C PHE A 695 -31.84 -6.13 2.62
N TRP A 696 -32.51 -5.62 1.60
CA TRP A 696 -31.86 -5.13 0.39
C TRP A 696 -31.25 -3.74 0.61
N ALA A 697 -29.93 -3.70 0.79
CA ALA A 697 -29.17 -2.51 1.09
C ALA A 697 -27.82 -2.52 0.33
N PRO A 698 -27.82 -2.45 -1.02
CA PRO A 698 -26.63 -2.69 -1.83
C PRO A 698 -25.47 -1.72 -1.59
N TYR A 699 -25.75 -0.53 -1.03
CA TYR A 699 -24.76 0.46 -0.63
C TYR A 699 -24.68 0.66 0.90
N LEU A 700 -25.46 -0.08 1.69
CA LEU A 700 -25.62 0.00 3.16
C LEU A 700 -26.12 1.35 3.73
N VAL A 701 -25.80 2.48 3.12
CA VAL A 701 -26.31 3.83 3.43
C VAL A 701 -27.52 4.18 2.56
N ARG A 702 -28.22 5.27 2.93
CA ARG A 702 -29.34 5.79 2.13
C ARG A 702 -28.88 5.99 0.69
N SER A 703 -29.61 5.39 -0.25
CA SER A 703 -29.33 5.53 -1.68
C SER A 703 -30.61 5.63 -2.52
N GLU A 704 -30.58 6.50 -3.52
CA GLU A 704 -31.73 6.83 -4.36
C GLU A 704 -31.35 6.72 -5.84
N ARG A 705 -32.26 6.20 -6.68
CA ARG A 705 -32.06 6.18 -8.14
C ARG A 705 -32.24 7.59 -8.71
N THR A 706 -31.33 8.04 -9.56
CA THR A 706 -31.52 9.32 -10.29
C THR A 706 -32.61 9.24 -11.36
N ASP A 707 -32.88 8.04 -11.88
CA ASP A 707 -34.09 7.71 -12.65
C ASP A 707 -34.62 6.34 -12.16
N PRO A 708 -35.87 6.23 -11.70
CA PRO A 708 -36.46 4.95 -11.30
C PRO A 708 -36.43 3.88 -12.40
N ASN A 709 -36.52 4.29 -13.67
CA ASN A 709 -36.71 3.41 -14.84
C ASN A 709 -35.39 3.04 -15.54
N ASP A 710 -34.36 3.88 -15.46
CA ASP A 710 -33.08 3.68 -16.15
C ASP A 710 -31.98 3.17 -15.20
N ILE A 711 -31.82 1.84 -15.17
CA ILE A 711 -30.82 1.12 -14.36
C ILE A 711 -29.35 1.37 -14.78
N THR A 712 -29.12 2.14 -15.84
CA THR A 712 -27.77 2.55 -16.29
C THR A 712 -27.34 3.89 -15.71
N ARG A 713 -28.24 4.63 -15.06
CA ARG A 713 -27.97 5.92 -14.43
C ARG A 713 -27.24 5.77 -13.09
N PRO A 714 -26.48 6.80 -12.67
CA PRO A 714 -25.84 6.78 -11.36
C PRO A 714 -26.86 6.78 -10.22
N PHE A 715 -26.49 6.17 -9.09
CA PHE A 715 -27.24 6.27 -7.85
C PHE A 715 -26.73 7.47 -7.04
N ASN A 716 -27.64 8.20 -6.38
CA ASN A 716 -27.29 9.16 -5.34
C ASN A 716 -27.05 8.38 -4.04
N LEU A 717 -25.86 8.50 -3.46
CA LEU A 717 -25.49 7.90 -2.17
C LEU A 717 -25.30 9.03 -1.15
N TYR A 718 -26.06 8.98 -0.07
CA TYR A 718 -25.98 9.94 1.04
C TYR A 718 -25.08 9.31 2.10
N LEU A 719 -23.79 9.63 2.04
CA LEU A 719 -22.73 8.89 2.74
C LEU A 719 -22.75 9.08 4.27
N ASP A 720 -23.52 10.06 4.75
CA ASP A 720 -23.78 10.38 6.17
C ASP A 720 -25.20 10.04 6.64
N GLU A 721 -26.13 9.66 5.75
CA GLU A 721 -27.50 9.26 6.12
C GLU A 721 -27.66 7.73 6.27
N PHE A 722 -28.31 7.32 7.36
CA PHE A 722 -28.70 5.94 7.59
C PHE A 722 -29.81 5.50 6.62
N ASP A 723 -29.79 4.24 6.19
CA ASP A 723 -30.88 3.66 5.42
C ASP A 723 -31.95 3.10 6.36
N ASP A 724 -33.04 3.86 6.54
CA ASP A 724 -34.23 3.46 7.31
C ASP A 724 -34.86 2.14 6.81
N GLY A 725 -34.58 1.76 5.55
CA GLY A 725 -35.04 0.53 4.92
C GLY A 725 -34.64 -0.72 5.68
N TRP A 726 -33.46 -0.73 6.32
CA TRP A 726 -32.98 -1.84 7.16
C TRP A 726 -32.68 -1.45 8.61
N THR A 727 -32.04 -0.30 8.85
CA THR A 727 -31.51 0.08 10.17
C THR A 727 -32.58 0.09 11.27
N THR A 728 -33.76 0.65 10.99
CA THR A 728 -34.90 0.71 11.93
C THR A 728 -35.46 -0.67 12.32
N LYS A 729 -35.21 -1.71 11.50
CA LYS A 729 -35.84 -3.04 11.58
C LYS A 729 -34.91 -4.11 12.15
N VAL A 730 -33.59 -3.98 11.99
CA VAL A 730 -32.62 -5.00 12.44
C VAL A 730 -32.40 -5.04 13.96
N GLN A 731 -32.87 -4.05 14.72
CA GLN A 731 -32.73 -4.01 16.19
C GLN A 731 -33.31 -5.25 16.92
N ALA A 732 -34.26 -5.94 16.29
CA ALA A 732 -34.94 -7.12 16.85
C ALA A 732 -34.23 -8.46 16.56
N TYR A 733 -33.06 -8.46 15.91
CA TYR A 733 -32.39 -9.68 15.46
C TYR A 733 -31.23 -10.11 16.36
N ASP A 734 -31.02 -11.43 16.50
CA ASP A 734 -29.91 -11.99 17.28
C ASP A 734 -28.56 -11.91 16.56
N TYR A 735 -28.57 -12.00 15.23
CA TYR A 735 -27.39 -11.85 14.38
C TYR A 735 -27.71 -11.00 13.14
N ILE A 736 -26.84 -10.03 12.83
CA ILE A 736 -26.86 -9.25 11.58
C ILE A 736 -25.65 -9.67 10.76
N ILE A 737 -25.87 -10.33 9.62
CA ILE A 737 -24.84 -10.65 8.63
C ILE A 737 -24.84 -9.52 7.60
N ILE A 738 -23.89 -8.60 7.71
CA ILE A 738 -23.78 -7.41 6.86
C ILE A 738 -22.69 -7.61 5.81
N SER A 739 -22.99 -7.33 4.54
CA SER A 739 -22.03 -7.46 3.44
C SER A 739 -22.44 -6.73 2.16
N ALA A 740 -21.56 -5.91 1.62
CA ALA A 740 -21.75 -5.27 0.31
C ALA A 740 -20.40 -5.08 -0.40
N GLY A 741 -20.40 -5.07 -1.73
CA GLY A 741 -19.21 -4.80 -2.54
C GLY A 741 -19.51 -4.49 -4.00
N GLN A 742 -20.21 -5.39 -4.68
CA GLN A 742 -20.26 -5.43 -6.15
C GLN A 742 -21.04 -4.26 -6.78
N TRP A 743 -21.80 -3.50 -5.97
CA TRP A 743 -22.52 -2.31 -6.41
C TRP A 743 -21.67 -1.04 -6.42
N PHE A 744 -20.60 -0.96 -5.62
CA PHE A 744 -19.75 0.23 -5.52
C PHE A 744 -18.87 0.50 -6.76
N PHE A 745 -18.81 -0.45 -7.69
CA PHE A 745 -18.18 -0.30 -9.00
C PHE A 745 -19.06 0.48 -10.01
N ARG A 746 -20.33 0.76 -9.67
CA ARG A 746 -21.25 1.50 -10.55
C ARG A 746 -21.01 3.01 -10.46
N PRO A 747 -21.27 3.77 -11.54
CA PRO A 747 -21.31 5.22 -11.47
C PRO A 747 -22.25 5.69 -10.36
N THR A 748 -21.82 6.65 -9.56
CA THR A 748 -22.56 7.11 -8.36
C THR A 748 -22.29 8.59 -8.10
N ASN A 749 -23.27 9.29 -7.54
CA ASN A 749 -23.14 10.66 -7.05
C ASN A 749 -23.05 10.61 -5.53
N PHE A 750 -22.13 11.37 -4.93
CA PHE A 750 -21.89 11.36 -3.49
C PHE A 750 -22.43 12.62 -2.84
N TYR A 751 -23.29 12.43 -1.86
CA TYR A 751 -23.90 13.48 -1.05
C TYR A 751 -23.42 13.37 0.40
N GLU A 752 -23.21 14.52 1.02
CA GLU A 752 -22.94 14.69 2.45
C GLU A 752 -23.68 15.95 2.92
N ASN A 753 -24.41 15.88 4.03
CA ASN A 753 -25.37 16.89 4.47
C ASN A 753 -26.29 17.37 3.32
N ARG A 754 -26.81 16.41 2.54
CA ARG A 754 -27.64 16.59 1.33
C ARG A 754 -27.05 17.48 0.23
N THR A 755 -25.76 17.81 0.31
CA THR A 755 -25.02 18.58 -0.69
C THR A 755 -24.22 17.63 -1.57
N LEU A 756 -24.24 17.83 -2.89
CA LEU A 756 -23.41 17.05 -3.83
C LEU A 756 -21.94 17.41 -3.60
N ILE A 757 -21.16 16.47 -3.08
CA ILE A 757 -19.72 16.66 -2.83
C ILE A 757 -18.84 16.12 -3.97
N GLY A 758 -19.34 15.19 -4.78
CA GLY A 758 -18.62 14.61 -5.90
C GLY A 758 -19.31 13.39 -6.52
N CYS A 759 -18.58 12.58 -7.27
CA CYS A 759 -19.09 11.40 -7.96
C CYS A 759 -18.01 10.33 -8.17
N LEU A 760 -18.42 9.14 -8.59
CA LEU A 760 -17.58 8.13 -9.24
C LEU A 760 -18.06 7.99 -10.69
N ALA A 761 -17.15 8.15 -11.65
CA ALA A 761 -17.36 7.94 -13.08
C ALA A 761 -18.51 8.77 -13.71
N CYS A 762 -18.82 9.95 -13.15
CA CYS A 762 -19.76 10.88 -13.78
C CYS A 762 -19.10 11.62 -14.97
N LYS A 763 -19.93 12.21 -15.85
CA LYS A 763 -19.49 12.89 -17.09
C LYS A 763 -19.67 14.41 -17.01
N GLN A 764 -19.41 15.01 -15.86
CA GLN A 764 -19.62 16.42 -15.59
C GLN A 764 -18.34 17.06 -15.05
N ASP A 765 -17.70 17.92 -15.83
CA ASP A 765 -16.39 18.51 -15.52
C ASP A 765 -16.41 19.42 -14.28
N SER A 766 -17.60 19.82 -13.83
CA SER A 766 -17.82 20.65 -12.63
C SER A 766 -18.02 19.84 -11.34
N VAL A 767 -17.90 18.51 -11.37
CA VAL A 767 -18.15 17.63 -10.21
C VAL A 767 -16.89 16.82 -9.89
N THR A 768 -16.43 16.91 -8.64
CA THR A 768 -15.21 16.23 -8.16
C THR A 768 -15.33 14.71 -8.31
N GLN A 769 -14.40 14.10 -9.05
CA GLN A 769 -14.29 12.64 -9.11
C GLN A 769 -13.62 12.11 -7.84
N PHE A 770 -14.17 11.04 -7.29
CA PHE A 770 -13.61 10.25 -6.19
C PHE A 770 -13.45 8.79 -6.62
N THR A 771 -12.53 8.08 -5.98
CA THR A 771 -12.37 6.63 -6.16
C THR A 771 -13.51 5.87 -5.45
N MET A 772 -13.77 4.64 -5.90
CA MET A 772 -14.69 3.70 -5.22
C MET A 772 -14.38 3.56 -3.72
N ASN A 773 -13.10 3.56 -3.35
CA ASN A 773 -12.64 3.38 -1.97
C ASN A 773 -13.19 4.48 -1.03
N PHE A 774 -13.34 5.72 -1.51
CA PHE A 774 -13.87 6.85 -0.74
C PHE A 774 -15.31 6.62 -0.28
N SER A 775 -16.19 6.19 -1.19
CA SER A 775 -17.60 5.92 -0.86
C SER A 775 -17.75 4.61 -0.09
N TYR A 776 -16.91 3.61 -0.37
CA TYR A 776 -16.90 2.33 0.33
C TYR A 776 -16.54 2.46 1.82
N GLU A 777 -15.46 3.20 2.13
CA GLU A 777 -15.05 3.47 3.51
C GLU A 777 -16.14 4.21 4.29
N ARG A 778 -16.68 5.29 3.70
CA ARG A 778 -17.75 6.07 4.33
C ARG A 778 -19.03 5.26 4.51
N ALA A 779 -19.41 4.43 3.55
CA ALA A 779 -20.61 3.60 3.64
C ALA A 779 -20.53 2.56 4.77
N PHE A 780 -19.41 1.83 4.89
CA PHE A 780 -19.22 0.90 6.01
C PHE A 780 -19.16 1.61 7.36
N ARG A 781 -18.48 2.75 7.45
CA ARG A 781 -18.45 3.59 8.66
C ARG A 781 -19.86 4.01 9.11
N THR A 782 -20.65 4.57 8.20
CA THR A 782 -22.01 5.03 8.49
C THR A 782 -22.95 3.87 8.82
N ALA A 783 -22.83 2.72 8.14
CA ALA A 783 -23.60 1.53 8.46
C ALA A 783 -23.28 0.93 9.84
N PHE A 784 -22.00 0.90 10.25
CA PHE A 784 -21.63 0.46 11.60
C PHE A 784 -22.05 1.47 12.68
N ARG A 785 -21.92 2.78 12.42
CA ARG A 785 -22.42 3.82 13.32
C ARG A 785 -23.94 3.78 13.48
N ALA A 786 -24.68 3.39 12.43
CA ALA A 786 -26.12 3.14 12.53
C ALA A 786 -26.42 2.02 13.53
N ILE A 787 -25.74 0.86 13.41
CA ILE A 787 -25.90 -0.26 14.34
C ILE A 787 -25.51 0.12 15.78
N ILE A 788 -24.40 0.85 15.97
CA ILE A 788 -23.96 1.33 17.29
C ILE A 788 -24.99 2.30 17.91
N SER A 789 -25.78 2.99 17.09
CA SER A 789 -26.85 3.89 17.54
C SER A 789 -28.17 3.19 17.89
N LEU A 790 -28.29 1.87 17.68
CA LEU A 790 -29.51 1.12 18.00
C LEU A 790 -29.59 0.78 19.49
N ALA A 791 -30.19 1.68 20.27
CA ALA A 791 -30.30 1.58 21.74
C ALA A 791 -30.84 0.24 22.30
N ASN A 792 -31.59 -0.54 21.52
CA ASN A 792 -32.15 -1.84 21.93
C ASN A 792 -31.41 -3.07 21.38
N PHE A 793 -30.45 -2.90 20.45
CA PHE A 793 -29.79 -4.03 19.80
C PHE A 793 -28.78 -4.71 20.75
N LYS A 794 -28.88 -6.04 20.88
CA LYS A 794 -28.01 -6.87 21.75
C LYS A 794 -27.42 -8.09 21.04
N GLY A 795 -27.60 -8.16 19.73
CA GLY A 795 -27.16 -9.27 18.88
C GLY A 795 -25.66 -9.31 18.64
N VAL A 796 -25.27 -10.00 17.56
CA VAL A 796 -23.91 -9.98 16.99
C VAL A 796 -24.00 -9.40 15.59
N THR A 797 -23.13 -8.43 15.27
CA THR A 797 -22.93 -8.00 13.89
C THR A 797 -21.74 -8.75 13.31
N ILE A 798 -21.98 -9.50 12.24
CA ILE A 798 -21.01 -10.33 11.53
C ILE A 798 -20.78 -9.67 10.17
N LEU A 799 -19.58 -9.09 9.96
CA LEU A 799 -19.17 -8.61 8.64
C LEU A 799 -18.71 -9.80 7.81
N ARG A 800 -19.48 -10.19 6.78
CA ARG A 800 -18.94 -11.06 5.73
C ARG A 800 -18.19 -10.19 4.72
N THR A 801 -16.92 -10.48 4.53
CA THR A 801 -16.06 -9.72 3.61
C THR A 801 -16.46 -9.88 2.14
N ILE A 802 -15.80 -9.11 1.28
CA ILE A 802 -16.01 -9.09 -0.17
C ILE A 802 -15.61 -10.43 -0.82
N ALA A 803 -16.51 -11.01 -1.61
CA ALA A 803 -16.19 -12.11 -2.51
C ALA A 803 -15.81 -11.53 -3.89
N PRO A 804 -14.64 -11.89 -4.45
CA PRO A 804 -14.20 -11.41 -5.76
C PRO A 804 -15.02 -12.01 -6.91
N SER A 805 -15.01 -11.30 -8.03
CA SER A 805 -15.47 -11.77 -9.34
C SER A 805 -14.27 -12.24 -10.19
N HIS A 806 -14.47 -13.26 -11.03
CA HIS A 806 -13.38 -13.90 -11.79
C HIS A 806 -13.60 -13.83 -13.31
N PHE A 807 -13.69 -12.61 -13.86
CA PHE A 807 -13.75 -12.41 -15.31
C PHE A 807 -12.39 -12.67 -15.98
N GLU A 808 -12.43 -13.39 -17.10
CA GLU A 808 -11.31 -13.71 -18.00
C GLU A 808 -11.68 -13.35 -19.43
N GLY A 809 -10.69 -13.01 -20.27
CA GLY A 809 -10.91 -12.69 -21.69
C GLY A 809 -11.57 -11.33 -21.98
N GLY A 810 -12.05 -10.63 -20.96
CA GLY A 810 -12.65 -9.29 -21.03
C GLY A 810 -13.22 -8.87 -19.68
N VAL A 811 -13.84 -7.69 -19.62
CA VAL A 811 -14.71 -7.28 -18.50
C VAL A 811 -16.17 -7.67 -18.79
N TRP A 812 -17.05 -7.51 -17.79
CA TRP A 812 -18.45 -7.96 -17.82
C TRP A 812 -19.28 -7.44 -19.02
N ASP A 813 -18.98 -6.24 -19.50
CA ASP A 813 -19.62 -5.57 -20.64
C ASP A 813 -18.85 -5.75 -21.97
N GLN A 814 -17.67 -6.38 -21.93
CA GLN A 814 -16.75 -6.54 -23.07
C GLN A 814 -16.46 -8.01 -23.39
N GLY A 815 -17.40 -8.91 -23.07
CA GLY A 815 -17.33 -10.33 -23.43
C GLY A 815 -16.52 -11.21 -22.48
N GLY A 816 -16.20 -10.74 -21.27
CA GLY A 816 -15.54 -11.55 -20.24
C GLY A 816 -16.38 -12.76 -19.80
N ASP A 817 -15.71 -13.84 -19.41
CA ASP A 817 -16.32 -15.09 -18.94
C ASP A 817 -15.46 -15.76 -17.84
N CYS A 818 -16.00 -16.76 -17.15
CA CYS A 818 -15.40 -17.47 -16.01
C CYS A 818 -15.38 -18.97 -16.31
N VAL A 819 -14.62 -19.36 -17.34
CA VAL A 819 -14.65 -20.69 -17.96
C VAL A 819 -13.83 -21.76 -17.24
N ARG A 820 -13.27 -21.47 -16.06
CA ARG A 820 -12.47 -22.44 -15.28
C ARG A 820 -13.39 -23.47 -14.62
N THR A 821 -12.92 -24.72 -14.57
CA THR A 821 -13.67 -25.87 -14.03
C THR A 821 -13.04 -26.48 -12.78
N ARG A 822 -11.98 -25.83 -12.23
CA ARG A 822 -11.30 -26.23 -10.99
C ARG A 822 -10.91 -25.02 -10.12
N PRO A 823 -10.75 -25.21 -8.81
CA PRO A 823 -10.13 -24.20 -7.93
C PRO A 823 -8.69 -23.87 -8.33
N PHE A 824 -8.23 -22.70 -7.90
CA PHE A 824 -6.81 -22.38 -7.78
C PHE A 824 -6.21 -22.98 -6.50
N LYS A 825 -4.93 -23.35 -6.56
CA LYS A 825 -4.06 -23.50 -5.39
C LYS A 825 -3.59 -22.12 -4.92
N ARG A 826 -3.17 -21.99 -3.65
CA ARG A 826 -2.72 -20.71 -3.06
C ARG A 826 -1.57 -20.01 -3.80
N ASN A 827 -0.85 -20.71 -4.68
CA ASN A 827 0.26 -20.20 -5.48
C ASN A 827 -0.07 -20.02 -6.97
N GLU A 828 -1.31 -20.28 -7.41
CA GLU A 828 -1.74 -20.14 -8.81
C GLU A 828 -2.44 -18.80 -9.10
N THR A 829 -2.74 -18.00 -8.08
CA THR A 829 -3.41 -16.70 -8.19
C THR A 829 -2.93 -15.72 -7.11
N VAL A 830 -3.18 -14.44 -7.31
CA VAL A 830 -2.95 -13.36 -6.34
C VAL A 830 -4.24 -12.55 -6.24
N LEU A 831 -4.63 -12.14 -5.03
CA LEU A 831 -5.83 -11.34 -4.82
C LEU A 831 -5.68 -9.98 -5.53
N ALA A 832 -6.56 -9.70 -6.50
CA ALA A 832 -6.50 -8.48 -7.31
C ALA A 832 -6.52 -7.21 -6.46
N ASP A 833 -5.68 -6.23 -6.81
CA ASP A 833 -5.37 -5.03 -6.01
C ASP A 833 -6.62 -4.30 -5.51
N TYR A 834 -7.63 -4.14 -6.37
CA TYR A 834 -8.89 -3.48 -6.02
C TYR A 834 -9.71 -4.25 -4.98
N ILE A 835 -9.76 -5.59 -5.03
CA ILE A 835 -10.37 -6.41 -3.98
C ILE A 835 -9.53 -6.34 -2.70
N SER A 836 -8.21 -6.31 -2.84
CA SER A 836 -7.26 -6.18 -1.72
C SER A 836 -7.50 -4.90 -0.92
N GLU A 837 -7.74 -3.75 -1.57
CA GLU A 837 -8.07 -2.50 -0.88
C GLU A 837 -9.47 -2.48 -0.28
N LEU A 838 -10.50 -2.97 -0.99
CA LEU A 838 -11.86 -3.08 -0.43
C LEU A 838 -11.87 -3.98 0.83
N HIS A 839 -11.14 -5.09 0.80
CA HIS A 839 -10.94 -5.98 1.95
C HIS A 839 -10.23 -5.28 3.12
N LYS A 840 -9.17 -4.51 2.87
CA LYS A 840 -8.48 -3.72 3.90
C LYS A 840 -9.39 -2.64 4.52
N ILE A 841 -10.24 -1.98 3.71
CA ILE A 841 -11.24 -1.02 4.19
C ILE A 841 -12.27 -1.72 5.10
N GLN A 842 -12.79 -2.88 4.69
CA GLN A 842 -13.68 -3.70 5.51
C GLN A 842 -13.06 -4.07 6.87
N LEU A 843 -11.81 -4.53 6.89
CA LEU A 843 -11.09 -4.86 8.14
C LEU A 843 -10.81 -3.63 9.01
N LYS A 844 -10.53 -2.47 8.40
CA LYS A 844 -10.31 -1.18 9.09
C LYS A 844 -11.59 -0.72 9.80
N GLU A 845 -12.69 -0.57 9.06
CA GLU A 845 -13.94 -0.06 9.64
C GLU A 845 -14.57 -1.08 10.62
N LEU A 846 -14.36 -2.39 10.42
CA LEU A 846 -14.75 -3.40 11.40
C LEU A 846 -13.99 -3.25 12.72
N ARG A 847 -12.68 -3.00 12.70
CA ARG A 847 -11.90 -2.75 13.93
C ARG A 847 -12.43 -1.51 14.67
N ILE A 848 -12.70 -0.42 13.94
CA ILE A 848 -13.29 0.79 14.53
C ILE A 848 -14.66 0.45 15.17
N ALA A 849 -15.51 -0.31 14.50
CA ALA A 849 -16.79 -0.75 15.04
C ALA A 849 -16.67 -1.70 16.25
N GLN A 850 -15.64 -2.54 16.31
CA GLN A 850 -15.31 -3.35 17.49
C GLN A 850 -14.88 -2.47 18.68
N GLU A 851 -14.00 -1.50 18.45
CA GLU A 851 -13.48 -0.59 19.47
C GLU A 851 -14.54 0.41 19.97
N GLU A 852 -15.43 0.89 19.11
CA GLU A 852 -16.56 1.74 19.52
C GLU A 852 -17.71 0.92 20.13
N GLY A 853 -18.12 -0.17 19.49
CA GLY A 853 -19.25 -1.00 19.93
C GLY A 853 -19.02 -1.71 21.27
N SER A 854 -17.79 -2.12 21.56
CA SER A 854 -17.45 -2.78 22.84
C SER A 854 -17.74 -1.91 24.07
N LYS A 855 -17.63 -0.58 23.95
CA LYS A 855 -17.98 0.40 25.00
C LYS A 855 -19.46 0.36 25.40
N TRP A 856 -20.30 -0.17 24.51
CA TRP A 856 -21.75 -0.33 24.67
C TRP A 856 -22.18 -1.81 24.79
N GLY A 857 -21.21 -2.73 24.93
CA GLY A 857 -21.47 -4.18 24.99
C GLY A 857 -21.83 -4.84 23.64
N LEU A 858 -21.73 -4.10 22.52
CA LEU A 858 -22.04 -4.61 21.20
C LEU A 858 -20.91 -5.51 20.66
N ARG A 859 -21.28 -6.61 20.01
CA ARG A 859 -20.34 -7.62 19.51
C ARG A 859 -20.25 -7.57 17.99
N PHE A 860 -19.13 -7.06 17.50
CA PHE A 860 -18.75 -7.10 16.09
C PHE A 860 -17.78 -8.27 15.82
N ARG A 861 -17.99 -9.00 14.73
CA ARG A 861 -17.22 -10.20 14.35
C ARG A 861 -16.83 -10.17 12.87
N LEU A 862 -15.65 -10.71 12.59
CA LEU A 862 -15.15 -10.94 11.24
C LEU A 862 -15.64 -12.30 10.73
N PHE A 863 -16.13 -12.33 9.50
CA PHE A 863 -16.35 -13.53 8.71
C PHE A 863 -15.63 -13.33 7.37
N ASP A 864 -14.37 -13.77 7.30
CA ASP A 864 -13.53 -13.49 6.14
C ASP A 864 -13.61 -14.58 5.07
N VAL A 865 -14.30 -14.27 3.96
CA VAL A 865 -14.42 -15.17 2.80
C VAL A 865 -13.44 -14.84 1.68
N THR A 866 -12.72 -13.71 1.76
CA THR A 866 -11.97 -13.12 0.63
C THR A 866 -10.96 -14.09 0.03
N GLN A 867 -10.08 -14.66 0.87
CA GLN A 867 -9.06 -15.62 0.45
C GLN A 867 -9.69 -16.89 -0.09
N ALA A 868 -10.64 -17.47 0.65
CA ALA A 868 -11.30 -18.72 0.27
C ALA A 868 -12.00 -18.60 -1.09
N MET A 869 -12.67 -17.48 -1.36
CA MET A 869 -13.39 -17.26 -2.61
C MET A 869 -12.48 -16.85 -3.77
N SER A 870 -11.36 -16.14 -3.52
CA SER A 870 -10.36 -15.84 -4.57
C SER A 870 -9.69 -17.08 -5.18
N LEU A 871 -9.87 -18.25 -4.55
CA LEU A 871 -9.41 -19.53 -5.06
C LEU A 871 -10.48 -20.28 -5.88
N ARG A 872 -11.67 -19.71 -6.10
CA ARG A 872 -12.84 -20.39 -6.70
C ARG A 872 -13.38 -19.75 -7.99
N PRO A 873 -12.55 -19.53 -9.03
CA PRO A 873 -13.04 -19.04 -10.33
C PRO A 873 -14.05 -20.00 -10.98
N ASP A 874 -14.01 -21.28 -10.59
CA ASP A 874 -14.91 -22.35 -11.02
C ASP A 874 -16.32 -22.29 -10.41
N GLY A 875 -16.54 -21.44 -9.41
CA GLY A 875 -17.79 -21.35 -8.65
C GLY A 875 -18.94 -20.61 -9.30
N HIS A 876 -18.67 -19.87 -10.38
CA HIS A 876 -19.61 -18.91 -10.95
C HIS A 876 -20.58 -19.53 -11.96
N PRO A 877 -21.78 -18.95 -12.18
CA PRO A 877 -22.69 -19.39 -13.22
C PRO A 877 -22.15 -19.27 -14.64
N SER A 878 -21.29 -18.29 -14.96
CA SER A 878 -20.90 -18.00 -16.35
C SER A 878 -22.18 -17.75 -17.18
N LYS A 879 -22.33 -18.37 -18.34
CA LYS A 879 -23.56 -18.42 -19.16
C LYS A 879 -24.66 -19.33 -18.59
N TYR A 880 -24.35 -20.20 -17.64
CA TYR A 880 -25.28 -21.21 -17.11
C TYR A 880 -26.29 -20.67 -16.08
N GLY A 881 -26.54 -19.36 -16.05
CA GLY A 881 -27.70 -18.78 -15.37
C GLY A 881 -28.97 -18.72 -16.25
N HIS A 882 -28.84 -18.99 -17.55
CA HIS A 882 -29.85 -18.72 -18.58
C HIS A 882 -29.89 -19.81 -19.66
N TRP A 883 -30.99 -19.91 -20.42
CA TRP A 883 -31.02 -20.84 -21.55
C TRP A 883 -30.05 -20.39 -22.65
N PRO A 884 -29.36 -21.30 -23.37
CA PRO A 884 -28.40 -20.93 -24.42
C PRO A 884 -28.95 -20.11 -25.60
N THR A 885 -30.28 -19.94 -25.68
CA THR A 885 -30.99 -19.09 -26.64
C THR A 885 -31.14 -17.64 -26.17
N GLU A 886 -30.95 -17.35 -24.88
CA GLU A 886 -31.07 -16.02 -24.28
C GLU A 886 -29.74 -15.26 -24.41
N LYS A 887 -29.80 -14.02 -24.91
CA LYS A 887 -28.62 -13.15 -25.05
C LYS A 887 -28.37 -12.36 -23.77
N VAL A 888 -27.85 -13.03 -22.75
CA VAL A 888 -27.48 -12.43 -21.45
C VAL A 888 -25.95 -12.42 -21.29
N THR A 889 -25.42 -11.43 -20.56
CA THR A 889 -24.00 -11.35 -20.18
C THR A 889 -23.63 -12.46 -19.18
N ASN A 890 -22.42 -13.01 -19.29
CA ASN A 890 -21.92 -14.04 -18.37
C ASN A 890 -21.87 -13.52 -16.91
N ASP A 891 -22.37 -14.33 -15.97
CA ASP A 891 -22.33 -13.98 -14.55
C ASP A 891 -21.09 -14.60 -13.88
N CYS A 892 -20.07 -13.77 -13.69
CA CYS A 892 -18.86 -14.09 -12.94
C CYS A 892 -18.80 -13.36 -11.60
N VAL A 893 -19.95 -13.03 -11.03
CA VAL A 893 -20.11 -12.29 -9.77
C VAL A 893 -20.83 -13.14 -8.73
N HIS A 894 -21.98 -13.71 -9.07
CA HIS A 894 -22.74 -14.60 -8.20
C HIS A 894 -22.17 -16.03 -8.24
N TRP A 895 -22.70 -16.91 -7.40
CA TRP A 895 -22.22 -18.27 -7.20
C TRP A 895 -23.32 -19.28 -7.51
N CYS A 896 -22.94 -20.39 -8.16
CA CYS A 896 -23.84 -21.53 -8.37
C CYS A 896 -24.39 -22.05 -7.04
N LEU A 897 -25.64 -22.52 -7.08
CA LEU A 897 -26.29 -23.25 -5.98
C LEU A 897 -26.73 -24.63 -6.47
N PRO A 898 -26.24 -25.75 -5.88
CA PRO A 898 -25.13 -25.84 -4.93
C PRO A 898 -23.80 -25.33 -5.52
N GLY A 899 -22.81 -25.03 -4.67
CA GLY A 899 -21.53 -24.46 -5.10
C GLY A 899 -20.59 -24.05 -3.95
N PRO A 900 -19.48 -23.33 -4.24
CA PRO A 900 -18.49 -22.97 -3.21
C PRO A 900 -19.03 -22.09 -2.09
N ILE A 901 -20.10 -21.35 -2.40
CA ILE A 901 -20.85 -20.52 -1.46
C ILE A 901 -21.47 -21.33 -0.31
N ASP A 902 -21.67 -22.63 -0.48
CA ASP A 902 -22.17 -23.51 0.58
C ASP A 902 -21.21 -23.57 1.78
N ALA A 903 -19.90 -23.41 1.54
CA ALA A 903 -18.90 -23.30 2.60
C ALA A 903 -19.01 -22.01 3.43
N TRP A 904 -19.76 -20.99 2.98
CA TRP A 904 -20.10 -19.85 3.84
C TRP A 904 -20.96 -20.30 5.03
N ASN A 905 -21.75 -21.36 4.88
CA ASN A 905 -22.55 -21.89 5.98
C ASN A 905 -21.72 -22.75 6.93
N ASP A 906 -20.71 -23.49 6.44
CA ASP A 906 -19.71 -24.16 7.29
C ASP A 906 -19.08 -23.13 8.27
N PHE A 907 -18.60 -22.00 7.74
CA PHE A 907 -18.05 -20.89 8.54
C PHE A 907 -19.10 -20.27 9.49
N LEU A 908 -20.31 -19.97 9.00
CA LEU A 908 -21.37 -19.35 9.79
C LEU A 908 -21.81 -20.22 10.97
N GLN A 909 -21.95 -21.53 10.75
CA GLN A 909 -22.25 -22.51 11.78
C GLN A 909 -21.21 -22.46 12.90
N GLU A 910 -19.92 -22.52 12.56
CA GLU A 910 -18.83 -22.53 13.53
C GLU A 910 -18.70 -21.19 14.28
N LEU A 911 -18.87 -20.05 13.59
CA LEU A 911 -18.90 -18.73 14.21
C LEU A 911 -20.03 -18.57 15.23
N ILE A 912 -21.25 -19.01 14.90
CA ILE A 912 -22.37 -18.96 15.83
C ILE A 912 -22.17 -19.95 16.99
N LYS A 913 -21.70 -21.18 16.72
CA LYS A 913 -21.35 -22.16 17.78
C LYS A 913 -20.36 -21.56 18.79
N ARG A 914 -19.31 -20.86 18.34
CA ARG A 914 -18.32 -20.21 19.22
C ARG A 914 -18.94 -19.09 20.07
N GLU A 915 -19.79 -18.24 19.49
CA GLU A 915 -20.46 -17.16 20.24
C GLU A 915 -21.42 -17.69 21.33
N GLU A 916 -22.18 -18.74 21.05
CA GLU A 916 -23.12 -19.30 22.03
C GLU A 916 -22.43 -20.16 23.10
N THR A 917 -21.31 -20.79 22.77
CA THR A 917 -20.45 -21.48 23.77
C THR A 917 -19.91 -20.48 24.78
N LYS A 918 -19.44 -19.30 24.32
CA LYS A 918 -18.97 -18.22 25.20
C LYS A 918 -20.07 -17.65 26.09
N LYS A 919 -21.28 -17.42 25.56
CA LYS A 919 -22.43 -17.02 26.41
C LYS A 919 -22.73 -18.03 27.52
N SER A 920 -22.41 -19.30 27.30
CA SER A 920 -22.71 -20.39 28.24
C SER A 920 -21.70 -20.46 29.39
N SER A 921 -20.41 -20.20 29.16
CA SER A 921 -19.40 -20.19 30.24
C SER A 921 -19.65 -19.04 31.23
N TYR A 922 -19.99 -17.84 30.76
CA TYR A 922 -20.34 -16.68 31.59
C TYR A 922 -21.68 -16.79 32.36
N ARG A 923 -22.33 -17.96 32.37
CA ARG A 923 -23.53 -18.24 33.19
C ARG A 923 -23.27 -19.21 34.35
N TYR A 924 -22.05 -19.73 34.48
CA TYR A 924 -21.62 -20.63 35.56
C TYR A 924 -20.52 -20.00 36.45
N THR A 925 -20.34 -18.68 36.33
CA THR A 925 -19.45 -17.83 37.13
C THR A 925 -20.25 -16.65 37.68
#